data_AF-A0A3C0EQB1-F1
#
_entry.id   AF-A0A3C0EQB1-F1
#
_cell.length_a   1.000
_cell.length_b   1.000
_cell.length_c   1.000
_cell.angle_alpha   90.00
_cell.angle_beta   90.00
_cell.angle_gamma   90.00
#
_symmetry.space_group_name_H-M   'P 1'
#
loop_
_entity.id
_entity.type
_entity.pdbx_description
1 polymer ?
#
loop_
_entity_poly.entity_id
_entity_poly.type
_entity_poly.pdbx_seq_one_letter_code
_entity_poly.pdbx_strand_id
1 'polypeptide(L)'
;MNTPAKNQLQQTMLRGIDMIQRSFRLAKRRLSRHGFLVFRGSMVMLAMVGMLFNSWMIPQLFAQSMQEKQVQKHLYKNRQAQRYYIDDSHSLSEQQSYLLGSYAKVVKTIWQDYHSKEGLTPQTADHYDDLVYLHKQLKKLNIKAVLALSDVANRLKEVNAPHAVVTRHDKTHQQLVDDWGRFEKLHQALINTQNGWKLKNSLRALDQAYRFVHPGRGLYIIQSYLAPQLLEPYLKNLPIHENKAANADIQTPTPSKLLPLPRRQLHATNIKSESSKAHASLDGTPTHFPYFYHFPWQLADAGDVISSLLSELPGDVSPATGPVTEDDLAATTDIQKDDAMITALAQELEHDPVKIYEYVRNELVYEPYFGAMKGSRKTLIEKAGNDIDLSSAMMALLRASGYNCRYVFGTVEMSVDEAAAWVGVDDPNQVAKVFTDNQIPVEFDYAAGAISTVRLDHVWVQVYLDHFPYLGAVQDSPDTWLYLDGSFKQNTYTGSRDVIVQVGVSPETFLTNIKASSTIDSQTNSATNVPESFILGELELLSEPVRNYLAANELTTETVFRQRTVNEERFGLLPVTDQYKLTATGLKFSQLPDALRHHVDITLRQADGSELLNYRTNLVSLAEKRITLSYDPATEDDRLVAESFAETSEFPAYLMSLTPVLKVDGQIVATGSNAVGMGREQELEVAFETLDGSVDRVIDEIAAGGYHALVLNDQQMVSEYVQQQAQQLQATSDKLSAYNLSDLNRDNTIGDLLHGLGISYFHQIDRFNQITAGNLGVAPTRMPSLVRVSWDLSVEHQFGLPLYAAADRVRVHVGRDLYVPIAITRDAGSVTGDTQTQAGGGGQAAENQFMFTAALTSNALEHNVLLQALPDGGEAISAVRVIQAANKDGVPIYTITPENVTALTTEMEVQADNPLPQTVIESIRDAVNAEREVTVAGQSVWIDDHQYVAYLQRDLQTSDSGFFLQEVGVTNEATTGSLSQGGARVAGGEQINTMLNAADLLSFDATQANASQVAGRLLTPVASTASWLNVAEDVTTNAGLSYLPAISDITAWYKKRLAPGAQLDPVTTIASAIAVSGPISRVSAQPGIFNVQITDTLISPNSDGTKDSMHIEADVTRNAQWTVTLKDS
;
A
#
# COMPACT_ATOMS: atom_id res chain seq x y z
N MET A 1 -28.59 -46.86 -10.48
CA MET A 1 -29.35 -47.51 -9.40
C MET A 1 -28.40 -47.87 -8.26
N ASN A 2 -28.51 -47.19 -7.12
CA ASN A 2 -28.61 -47.80 -5.77
C ASN A 2 -28.56 -46.71 -4.69
N THR A 3 -29.73 -46.13 -4.47
CA THR A 3 -30.10 -45.14 -3.45
C THR A 3 -30.41 -45.69 -2.03
N PRO A 4 -30.39 -47.01 -1.68
CA PRO A 4 -30.76 -47.42 -0.31
C PRO A 4 -29.68 -47.24 0.78
N ALA A 5 -28.38 -47.25 0.45
CA ALA A 5 -27.31 -47.28 1.47
C ALA A 5 -27.05 -45.91 2.13
N LYS A 6 -27.33 -44.80 1.43
CA LYS A 6 -27.13 -43.43 1.94
C LYS A 6 -28.16 -43.05 3.02
N ASN A 7 -29.39 -43.56 2.90
CA ASN A 7 -30.47 -43.27 3.85
C ASN A 7 -30.33 -44.01 5.20
N GLN A 8 -29.72 -45.21 5.21
CA GLN A 8 -29.47 -45.93 6.48
C GLN A 8 -28.34 -45.31 7.30
N LEU A 9 -27.30 -44.76 6.64
CA LEU A 9 -26.19 -44.10 7.32
C LEU A 9 -26.62 -42.75 7.92
N GLN A 10 -27.44 -41.96 7.20
CA GLN A 10 -28.04 -40.73 7.74
C GLN A 10 -29.00 -40.99 8.90
N GLN A 11 -29.84 -42.04 8.85
CA GLN A 11 -30.73 -42.36 9.98
C GLN A 11 -29.98 -42.87 11.22
N THR A 12 -28.81 -43.48 11.05
CA THR A 12 -27.98 -43.96 12.16
C THR A 12 -27.22 -42.80 12.82
N MET A 13 -26.72 -41.85 12.04
CA MET A 13 -26.11 -40.61 12.56
C MET A 13 -27.14 -39.72 13.28
N LEU A 14 -28.35 -39.58 12.75
CA LEU A 14 -29.42 -38.79 13.38
C LEU A 14 -29.88 -39.37 14.73
N ARG A 15 -29.87 -40.70 14.89
CA ARG A 15 -30.16 -41.35 16.17
C ARG A 15 -29.01 -41.19 17.18
N GLY A 16 -27.76 -41.16 16.73
CA GLY A 16 -26.60 -40.85 17.57
C GLY A 16 -26.65 -39.43 18.12
N ILE A 17 -27.02 -38.46 17.28
CA ILE A 17 -27.14 -37.05 17.65
C ILE A 17 -28.29 -36.82 18.65
N ASP A 18 -29.46 -37.44 18.46
CA ASP A 18 -30.58 -37.30 19.43
C ASP A 18 -30.25 -37.94 20.79
N MET A 19 -29.43 -39.01 20.81
CA MET A 19 -29.00 -39.66 22.05
C MET A 19 -27.99 -38.80 22.84
N ILE A 20 -27.08 -38.10 22.15
CA ILE A 20 -26.12 -37.15 22.75
C ILE A 20 -26.86 -35.90 23.27
N GLN A 21 -27.82 -35.37 22.50
CA GLN A 21 -28.62 -34.21 22.89
C GLN A 21 -29.58 -34.49 24.07
N ARG A 22 -30.06 -35.73 24.23
CA ARG A 22 -30.83 -36.14 25.43
C ARG A 22 -29.94 -36.27 26.66
N SER A 23 -28.71 -36.77 26.49
CA SER A 23 -27.71 -36.90 27.56
C SER A 23 -27.27 -35.52 28.09
N PHE A 24 -27.06 -34.55 27.20
CA PHE A 24 -26.77 -33.16 27.55
C PHE A 24 -27.94 -32.46 28.24
N ARG A 25 -29.19 -32.68 27.80
CA ARG A 25 -30.39 -32.12 28.45
C ARG A 25 -30.61 -32.69 29.86
N LEU A 26 -30.24 -33.94 30.11
CA LEU A 26 -30.29 -34.57 31.43
C LEU A 26 -29.16 -34.08 32.36
N ALA A 27 -27.96 -33.83 31.82
CA ALA A 27 -26.85 -33.22 32.56
C ALA A 27 -27.18 -31.76 32.96
N LYS A 28 -27.74 -30.97 32.04
CA LYS A 28 -28.15 -29.57 32.28
C LYS A 28 -29.28 -29.45 33.32
N ARG A 29 -30.22 -30.41 33.37
CA ARG A 29 -31.29 -30.49 34.39
C ARG A 29 -30.79 -30.94 35.78
N ARG A 30 -29.64 -31.61 35.89
CA ARG A 30 -29.04 -32.01 37.17
C ARG A 30 -28.13 -30.92 37.76
N LEU A 31 -27.50 -30.11 36.91
CA LEU A 31 -26.68 -28.96 37.31
C LEU A 31 -27.48 -27.75 37.84
N SER A 32 -28.77 -27.64 37.51
CA SER A 32 -29.61 -26.50 37.93
C SER A 32 -30.33 -26.68 39.27
N ARG A 33 -29.99 -27.69 40.10
CA ARG A 33 -30.75 -27.99 41.33
C ARG A 33 -29.97 -28.07 42.64
N HIS A 34 -28.64 -28.03 42.68
CA HIS A 34 -27.89 -28.05 43.94
C HIS A 34 -26.65 -27.15 43.88
N GLY A 35 -26.55 -26.20 44.82
CA GLY A 35 -25.37 -25.36 45.01
C GLY A 35 -24.24 -26.08 45.75
N PHE A 36 -23.02 -25.60 45.49
CA PHE A 36 -21.76 -25.74 46.25
C PHE A 36 -21.52 -27.05 47.06
N LEU A 37 -20.66 -27.94 46.55
CA LEU A 37 -19.44 -28.45 47.21
C LEU A 37 -18.80 -29.62 46.41
N VAL A 38 -17.48 -29.53 46.22
CA VAL A 38 -16.42 -30.57 46.08
C VAL A 38 -16.83 -32.05 45.82
N PHE A 39 -16.36 -32.68 44.73
CA PHE A 39 -15.36 -33.79 44.71
C PHE A 39 -15.26 -34.52 43.34
N ARG A 40 -14.05 -35.02 43.08
CA ARG A 40 -13.64 -36.00 42.05
C ARG A 40 -14.47 -37.30 42.08
N GLY A 41 -14.57 -37.94 40.91
CA GLY A 41 -14.63 -39.39 40.77
C GLY A 41 -15.97 -39.97 40.30
N SER A 42 -16.06 -40.31 39.01
CA SER A 42 -16.93 -41.39 38.47
C SER A 42 -16.59 -41.66 37.00
N MET A 43 -15.41 -42.25 36.77
CA MET A 43 -15.20 -43.24 35.72
C MET A 43 -15.83 -44.57 36.23
N VAL A 44 -16.19 -45.49 35.33
CA VAL A 44 -16.85 -46.80 35.58
C VAL A 44 -18.39 -46.77 35.56
N MET A 45 -18.97 -46.56 34.37
CA MET A 45 -20.25 -47.21 33.98
C MET A 45 -20.55 -47.12 32.47
N LEU A 46 -19.60 -47.50 31.61
CA LEU A 46 -19.91 -47.75 30.18
C LEU A 46 -18.95 -48.74 29.51
N ALA A 47 -18.40 -49.66 30.30
CA ALA A 47 -17.88 -50.93 29.84
C ALA A 47 -18.94 -51.99 30.17
N MET A 48 -19.85 -52.31 29.22
CA MET A 48 -20.62 -53.58 29.17
C MET A 48 -21.66 -53.63 28.02
N VAL A 49 -21.28 -53.34 26.77
CA VAL A 49 -22.03 -53.86 25.59
C VAL A 49 -21.07 -54.35 24.48
N GLY A 50 -19.80 -54.59 24.82
CA GLY A 50 -18.84 -55.27 23.96
C GLY A 50 -18.78 -56.74 24.31
N MET A 51 -19.73 -57.54 23.80
CA MET A 51 -19.59 -58.98 23.56
C MET A 51 -20.91 -59.51 23.00
N LEU A 52 -20.93 -59.79 21.69
CA LEU A 52 -21.63 -60.92 21.03
C LEU A 52 -21.30 -60.88 19.52
N PHE A 53 -20.54 -61.89 19.07
CA PHE A 53 -20.39 -62.41 17.68
C PHE A 53 -19.92 -61.43 16.59
N ASN A 54 -18.67 -61.40 16.11
CA ASN A 54 -17.75 -62.43 15.63
C ASN A 54 -18.21 -63.18 14.35
N SER A 55 -17.41 -63.02 13.27
CA SER A 55 -17.00 -64.01 12.24
C SER A 55 -17.49 -63.85 10.78
N TRP A 56 -16.57 -64.17 9.85
CA TRP A 56 -16.63 -64.36 8.37
C TRP A 56 -16.38 -63.10 7.49
N MET A 57 -15.45 -63.03 6.53
CA MET A 57 -14.46 -63.96 5.97
C MET A 57 -13.48 -63.14 5.08
N ILE A 58 -12.19 -63.46 5.07
CA ILE A 58 -11.12 -63.02 4.14
C ILE A 58 -10.77 -64.25 3.25
N PRO A 59 -10.06 -64.23 2.09
CA PRO A 59 -9.90 -63.32 0.91
C PRO A 59 -10.12 -64.09 -0.43
N GLN A 60 -9.86 -63.51 -1.62
CA GLN A 60 -9.02 -64.13 -2.70
C GLN A 60 -8.89 -63.34 -4.03
N LEU A 61 -7.62 -63.17 -4.44
CA LEU A 61 -6.99 -63.41 -5.77
C LEU A 61 -7.14 -62.43 -6.97
N PHE A 62 -5.95 -61.95 -7.37
CA PHE A 62 -5.45 -61.62 -8.72
C PHE A 62 -6.05 -62.44 -9.89
N ALA A 63 -6.33 -61.79 -11.04
CA ALA A 63 -5.72 -62.06 -12.36
C ALA A 63 -6.52 -61.49 -13.59
N GLN A 64 -5.75 -61.12 -14.64
CA GLN A 64 -6.06 -61.02 -16.09
C GLN A 64 -6.97 -59.86 -16.57
N SER A 65 -6.51 -58.87 -17.36
CA SER A 65 -5.81 -58.80 -18.66
C SER A 65 -6.69 -58.93 -19.92
N MET A 66 -6.62 -57.88 -20.75
CA MET A 66 -6.52 -57.89 -22.23
C MET A 66 -7.78 -57.91 -23.13
N GLN A 67 -7.64 -57.12 -24.21
CA GLN A 67 -8.36 -57.05 -25.52
C GLN A 67 -9.68 -56.25 -25.59
N GLU A 68 -10.01 -55.45 -26.62
CA GLU A 68 -9.39 -55.07 -27.92
C GLU A 68 -10.20 -53.89 -28.52
N LYS A 69 -9.56 -52.82 -29.03
CA LYS A 69 -9.37 -52.40 -30.44
C LYS A 69 -10.58 -51.98 -31.32
N GLN A 70 -10.43 -50.76 -31.86
CA GLN A 70 -10.73 -50.26 -33.23
C GLN A 70 -12.22 -50.11 -33.62
N VAL A 71 -12.67 -49.00 -34.26
CA VAL A 71 -12.52 -48.71 -35.70
C VAL A 71 -12.69 -47.21 -36.02
N GLN A 72 -11.92 -46.74 -37.01
CA GLN A 72 -11.99 -45.44 -37.69
C GLN A 72 -13.10 -45.31 -38.76
N LYS A 73 -13.48 -44.05 -39.01
CA LYS A 73 -13.75 -43.38 -40.32
C LYS A 73 -15.10 -43.53 -41.08
N HIS A 74 -15.58 -42.32 -41.45
CA HIS A 74 -16.15 -41.86 -42.74
C HIS A 74 -17.67 -41.90 -42.97
N LEU A 75 -18.24 -40.70 -43.17
CA LEU A 75 -19.02 -40.23 -44.34
C LEU A 75 -19.22 -38.69 -44.18
N TYR A 76 -18.59 -37.77 -44.92
CA TYR A 76 -18.61 -37.38 -46.34
C TYR A 76 -19.79 -36.47 -46.79
N LYS A 77 -19.44 -35.18 -46.96
CA LYS A 77 -19.79 -34.24 -48.06
C LYS A 77 -21.19 -33.65 -48.27
N ASN A 78 -21.14 -32.31 -48.36
CA ASN A 78 -21.61 -31.40 -49.42
C ASN A 78 -23.08 -30.93 -49.51
N ARG A 79 -23.17 -29.59 -49.43
CA ARG A 79 -23.78 -28.64 -50.38
C ARG A 79 -25.28 -28.74 -50.66
N GLN A 80 -25.97 -27.67 -50.34
CA GLN A 80 -26.65 -26.89 -51.37
C GLN A 80 -26.24 -25.42 -51.31
N ALA A 81 -26.00 -24.88 -52.50
CA ALA A 81 -25.70 -23.51 -52.84
C ALA A 81 -26.83 -23.02 -53.75
N GLN A 82 -27.22 -21.74 -53.63
CA GLN A 82 -27.73 -20.88 -54.70
C GLN A 82 -27.81 -19.45 -54.12
N ARG A 83 -26.83 -18.58 -54.40
CA ARG A 83 -26.75 -17.66 -55.56
C ARG A 83 -27.87 -16.61 -55.59
N TYR A 84 -27.52 -15.38 -55.25
CA TYR A 84 -27.62 -14.25 -56.18
C TYR A 84 -26.41 -13.31 -55.97
N TYR A 85 -25.78 -12.96 -57.09
CA TYR A 85 -24.80 -11.89 -57.25
C TYR A 85 -25.59 -10.68 -57.80
N ILE A 86 -25.29 -9.45 -57.36
CA ILE A 86 -25.04 -8.26 -58.19
C ILE A 86 -24.54 -7.14 -57.26
N ASP A 87 -23.52 -6.46 -57.80
CA ASP A 87 -22.79 -5.24 -57.44
C ASP A 87 -23.43 -4.12 -56.58
N ASP A 88 -22.47 -3.46 -55.93
CA ASP A 88 -22.25 -2.02 -55.76
C ASP A 88 -23.15 -1.13 -54.90
N SER A 89 -22.46 -0.49 -53.96
CA SER A 89 -22.62 0.91 -53.53
C SER A 89 -23.89 1.27 -52.75
N HIS A 90 -23.79 1.18 -51.42
CA HIS A 90 -24.53 2.09 -50.54
C HIS A 90 -23.53 2.91 -49.72
N SER A 91 -23.42 4.18 -50.11
CA SER A 91 -22.57 5.18 -49.48
C SER A 91 -22.94 5.42 -48.01
N LEU A 92 -21.97 5.92 -47.23
CA LEU A 92 -22.09 6.39 -45.83
C LEU A 92 -23.27 7.37 -45.56
N SER A 93 -24.04 7.80 -46.55
CA SER A 93 -25.16 8.74 -46.40
C SER A 93 -26.49 8.11 -45.98
N GLU A 94 -26.71 6.80 -46.16
CA GLU A 94 -28.01 6.17 -45.83
C GLU A 94 -28.10 5.69 -44.37
N GLN A 95 -27.00 5.25 -43.75
CA GLN A 95 -26.97 4.97 -42.31
C GLN A 95 -27.09 6.26 -41.46
N GLN A 96 -26.63 7.40 -41.99
CA GLN A 96 -26.84 8.70 -41.35
C GLN A 96 -28.31 9.14 -41.41
N SER A 97 -29.02 8.85 -42.50
CA SER A 97 -30.42 9.27 -42.67
C SER A 97 -31.41 8.52 -41.76
N TYR A 98 -31.11 7.28 -41.38
CA TYR A 98 -31.93 6.49 -40.44
C TYR A 98 -31.75 6.94 -38.98
N LEU A 99 -30.53 7.31 -38.58
CA LEU A 99 -30.23 7.92 -37.27
C LEU A 99 -30.80 9.34 -37.17
N LEU A 100 -30.73 10.14 -38.24
CA LEU A 100 -31.33 11.48 -38.31
C LEU A 100 -32.86 11.47 -38.21
N GLY A 101 -33.53 10.51 -38.86
CA GLY A 101 -34.99 10.35 -38.76
C GLY A 101 -35.48 9.95 -37.36
N SER A 102 -34.63 9.22 -36.62
CA SER A 102 -34.91 8.77 -35.24
C SER A 102 -34.70 9.91 -34.24
N TYR A 103 -33.65 10.72 -34.41
CA TYR A 103 -33.32 11.85 -33.54
C TYR A 103 -34.28 13.05 -33.74
N ALA A 104 -34.69 13.33 -34.98
CA ALA A 104 -35.70 14.35 -35.27
C ALA A 104 -37.08 14.02 -34.67
N LYS A 105 -37.41 12.72 -34.53
CA LYS A 105 -38.62 12.26 -33.83
C LYS A 105 -38.55 12.55 -32.34
N VAL A 106 -37.40 12.29 -31.70
CA VAL A 106 -37.17 12.53 -30.26
C VAL A 106 -37.19 14.03 -29.95
N VAL A 107 -36.52 14.86 -30.75
CA VAL A 107 -36.52 16.32 -30.56
C VAL A 107 -37.91 16.92 -30.80
N LYS A 108 -38.68 16.40 -31.76
CA LYS A 108 -40.09 16.79 -31.97
C LYS A 108 -40.97 16.40 -30.78
N THR A 109 -40.74 15.23 -30.18
CA THR A 109 -41.45 14.78 -28.97
C THR A 109 -41.09 15.62 -27.75
N ILE A 110 -39.82 15.96 -27.55
CA ILE A 110 -39.37 16.83 -26.46
C ILE A 110 -39.91 18.26 -26.62
N TRP A 111 -39.91 18.78 -27.85
CA TRP A 111 -40.46 20.11 -28.15
C TRP A 111 -41.98 20.19 -27.97
N GLN A 112 -42.70 19.12 -28.33
CA GLN A 112 -44.15 18.98 -28.07
C GLN A 112 -44.47 18.79 -26.59
N ASP A 113 -43.60 18.13 -25.82
CA ASP A 113 -43.75 17.94 -24.37
C ASP A 113 -43.41 19.22 -23.57
N TYR A 114 -42.55 20.07 -24.12
CA TYR A 114 -42.22 21.38 -23.54
C TYR A 114 -43.35 22.41 -23.75
N HIS A 115 -44.02 22.39 -24.90
CA HIS A 115 -45.17 23.26 -25.19
C HIS A 115 -46.49 22.80 -24.55
N SER A 116 -46.61 21.54 -24.13
CA SER A 116 -47.79 21.04 -23.41
C SER A 116 -47.78 21.41 -21.91
N LYS A 117 -46.60 21.77 -21.37
CA LYS A 117 -46.41 22.06 -19.94
C LYS A 117 -46.46 23.55 -19.58
N GLU A 118 -46.25 24.46 -20.53
CA GLU A 118 -46.39 25.90 -20.30
C GLU A 118 -47.29 26.54 -21.36
N GLY A 119 -48.52 26.87 -20.96
CA GLY A 119 -49.58 27.38 -21.83
C GLY A 119 -49.29 28.77 -22.43
N LEU A 120 -48.44 28.83 -23.46
CA LEU A 120 -48.15 30.02 -24.25
C LEU A 120 -48.68 29.85 -25.68
N THR A 121 -49.42 30.85 -26.16
CA THR A 121 -50.06 30.86 -27.48
C THR A 121 -49.06 31.17 -28.61
N PRO A 122 -49.31 30.68 -29.85
CA PRO A 122 -48.32 30.67 -30.91
C PRO A 122 -48.36 31.95 -31.75
N GLN A 123 -47.28 32.74 -31.71
CA GLN A 123 -46.95 33.67 -32.79
C GLN A 123 -45.47 33.55 -33.17
N THR A 124 -45.25 33.53 -34.48
CA THR A 124 -43.99 33.57 -35.23
C THR A 124 -43.24 32.25 -35.43
N ALA A 125 -43.70 31.55 -36.46
CA ALA A 125 -43.06 30.43 -37.14
C ALA A 125 -41.85 30.85 -38.03
N ASP A 126 -41.04 31.81 -37.60
CA ASP A 126 -39.90 32.32 -38.40
C ASP A 126 -38.54 31.79 -37.95
N HIS A 127 -38.45 31.01 -36.87
CA HIS A 127 -37.16 30.58 -36.30
C HIS A 127 -36.66 29.21 -36.80
N TYR A 128 -37.23 28.63 -37.87
CA TYR A 128 -36.70 27.38 -38.43
C TYR A 128 -35.38 27.63 -39.18
N ASP A 129 -35.29 28.72 -39.93
CA ASP A 129 -34.05 29.09 -40.63
C ASP A 129 -32.96 29.59 -39.65
N ASP A 130 -33.36 30.22 -38.54
CA ASP A 130 -32.44 30.60 -37.45
C ASP A 130 -31.92 29.39 -36.69
N LEU A 131 -32.72 28.33 -36.49
CA LEU A 131 -32.26 27.07 -35.91
C LEU A 131 -31.34 26.30 -36.88
N VAL A 132 -31.56 26.37 -38.19
CA VAL A 132 -30.65 25.77 -39.19
C VAL A 132 -29.33 26.56 -39.29
N TYR A 133 -29.37 27.88 -39.12
CA TYR A 133 -28.20 28.74 -39.01
C TYR A 133 -27.43 28.49 -37.70
N LEU A 134 -28.12 28.46 -36.56
CA LEU A 134 -27.55 28.14 -35.25
C LEU A 134 -26.98 26.71 -35.23
N HIS A 135 -27.64 25.75 -35.88
CA HIS A 135 -27.14 24.38 -36.05
C HIS A 135 -25.88 24.32 -36.93
N LYS A 136 -25.79 25.13 -37.99
CA LYS A 136 -24.54 25.28 -38.79
C LYS A 136 -23.41 25.93 -38.00
N GLN A 137 -23.72 26.85 -37.08
CA GLN A 137 -22.73 27.49 -36.19
C GLN A 137 -22.31 26.56 -35.03
N LEU A 138 -23.24 25.78 -34.47
CA LEU A 138 -22.98 24.75 -33.46
C LEU A 138 -22.27 23.53 -34.04
N LYS A 139 -22.37 23.28 -35.35
CA LYS A 139 -21.50 22.32 -36.06
C LYS A 139 -20.04 22.77 -36.12
N LYS A 140 -19.77 24.08 -36.02
CA LYS A 140 -18.41 24.66 -35.95
C LYS A 140 -17.88 24.76 -34.52
N LEU A 141 -18.75 24.88 -33.53
CA LEU A 141 -18.43 24.90 -32.11
C LEU A 141 -18.77 23.55 -31.48
N ASN A 142 -17.77 22.67 -31.42
CA ASN A 142 -17.85 21.31 -30.88
C ASN A 142 -18.76 21.22 -29.62
N ILE A 143 -19.90 20.52 -29.75
CA ILE A 143 -21.04 20.50 -28.80
C ILE A 143 -20.67 20.03 -27.37
N LYS A 144 -19.51 19.41 -27.17
CA LYS A 144 -19.05 18.97 -25.83
C LYS A 144 -18.56 20.10 -24.91
N ALA A 145 -18.12 21.25 -25.45
CA ALA A 145 -17.65 22.37 -24.64
C ALA A 145 -18.79 23.17 -23.98
N VAL A 146 -19.95 23.23 -24.64
CA VAL A 146 -21.13 23.95 -24.13
C VAL A 146 -21.82 23.18 -23.00
N LEU A 147 -21.79 21.85 -23.03
CA LEU A 147 -22.31 21.00 -21.96
C LEU A 147 -21.45 21.09 -20.69
N ALA A 148 -20.13 21.21 -20.82
CA ALA A 148 -19.23 21.40 -19.68
C ALA A 148 -19.42 22.78 -19.00
N LEU A 149 -19.66 23.84 -19.78
CA LEU A 149 -19.93 25.18 -19.24
C LEU A 149 -21.33 25.31 -18.62
N SER A 150 -22.31 24.57 -19.13
CA SER A 150 -23.64 24.48 -18.49
C SER A 150 -23.59 23.77 -17.14
N ASP A 151 -22.71 22.77 -17.00
CA ASP A 151 -22.56 22.01 -15.75
C ASP A 151 -21.86 22.84 -14.66
N VAL A 152 -20.85 23.63 -15.06
CA VAL A 152 -20.18 24.60 -14.18
C VAL A 152 -21.11 25.76 -13.78
N ALA A 153 -21.94 26.25 -14.70
CA ALA A 153 -22.91 27.31 -14.42
C ALA A 153 -24.07 26.84 -13.51
N ASN A 154 -24.43 25.55 -13.57
CA ASN A 154 -25.44 24.95 -12.69
C ASN A 154 -24.87 24.73 -11.28
N ARG A 155 -23.61 24.27 -11.15
CA ARG A 155 -22.93 24.10 -9.85
C ARG A 155 -22.66 25.42 -9.12
N LEU A 156 -22.46 26.52 -9.85
CA LEU A 156 -22.28 27.86 -9.24
C LEU A 156 -23.60 28.51 -8.78
N LYS A 157 -24.76 28.04 -9.27
CA LYS A 157 -26.08 28.51 -8.78
C LYS A 157 -26.43 27.96 -7.40
N GLU A 158 -25.85 26.83 -7.00
CA GLU A 158 -26.11 26.20 -5.69
C GLU A 158 -25.38 26.89 -4.53
N VAL A 159 -24.37 27.73 -4.82
CA VAL A 159 -23.60 28.50 -3.82
C VAL A 159 -24.38 29.72 -3.29
N ASN A 160 -25.56 30.02 -3.82
CA ASN A 160 -26.32 31.24 -3.51
C ASN A 160 -27.43 31.04 -2.45
N ALA A 161 -27.14 30.29 -1.38
CA ALA A 161 -27.98 30.23 -0.17
C ALA A 161 -27.27 30.98 0.99
N PRO A 162 -27.89 31.98 1.64
CA PRO A 162 -27.22 32.82 2.62
C PRO A 162 -27.36 32.23 4.03
N HIS A 163 -26.27 31.98 4.76
CA HIS A 163 -26.18 32.24 6.21
C HIS A 163 -24.70 32.29 6.64
N ALA A 164 -24.38 33.31 7.44
CA ALA A 164 -23.06 33.85 7.73
C ALA A 164 -22.30 33.12 8.83
N VAL A 165 -20.96 33.14 8.80
CA VAL A 165 -20.07 33.88 9.73
C VAL A 165 -18.69 34.04 9.06
N VAL A 166 -18.26 35.29 8.91
CA VAL A 166 -16.92 35.67 8.43
C VAL A 166 -16.05 35.96 9.65
N THR A 167 -14.85 35.36 9.74
CA THR A 167 -13.72 35.97 10.48
C THR A 167 -12.40 35.87 9.71
N ARG A 168 -12.01 37.02 9.12
CA ARG A 168 -10.68 37.56 8.71
C ARG A 168 -9.70 36.65 7.93
N HIS A 169 -9.29 36.95 6.69
CA HIS A 169 -8.54 38.16 6.33
C HIS A 169 -8.75 38.64 4.86
N ASP A 170 -9.05 39.95 4.76
CA ASP A 170 -9.03 40.94 3.68
C ASP A 170 -9.00 40.55 2.18
N LYS A 171 -10.16 40.73 1.51
CA LYS A 171 -10.32 41.50 0.25
C LYS A 171 -11.80 41.91 0.06
N THR A 172 -12.04 43.12 -0.44
CA THR A 172 -13.41 43.66 -0.63
C THR A 172 -14.07 43.17 -1.92
N HIS A 173 -15.39 43.01 -1.93
CA HIS A 173 -16.19 42.54 -3.09
C HIS A 173 -15.90 43.31 -4.39
N GLN A 174 -15.58 44.60 -4.30
CA GLN A 174 -15.21 45.43 -5.46
C GLN A 174 -13.92 44.96 -6.14
N GLN A 175 -13.00 44.37 -5.38
CA GLN A 175 -11.72 43.89 -5.87
C GLN A 175 -11.86 42.59 -6.67
N LEU A 176 -12.81 41.72 -6.29
CA LEU A 176 -13.20 40.53 -7.06
C LEU A 176 -13.84 40.91 -8.41
N VAL A 177 -14.65 41.97 -8.44
CA VAL A 177 -15.25 42.49 -9.67
C VAL A 177 -14.19 43.11 -10.59
N ASP A 178 -13.22 43.81 -10.03
CA ASP A 178 -12.11 44.39 -10.79
C ASP A 178 -11.16 43.31 -11.35
N ASP A 179 -10.92 42.23 -10.60
CA ASP A 179 -10.13 41.08 -11.05
C ASP A 179 -10.87 40.28 -12.14
N TRP A 180 -12.20 40.16 -12.07
CA TRP A 180 -13.02 39.59 -13.14
C TRP A 180 -12.97 40.43 -14.43
N GLY A 181 -13.06 41.76 -14.31
CA GLY A 181 -12.93 42.67 -15.44
C GLY A 181 -11.54 42.65 -16.09
N ARG A 182 -10.49 42.30 -15.33
CA ARG A 182 -9.13 42.06 -15.87
C ARG A 182 -9.04 40.73 -16.61
N PHE A 183 -9.68 39.69 -16.09
CA PHE A 183 -9.75 38.36 -16.72
C PHE A 183 -10.47 38.41 -18.08
N GLU A 184 -11.62 39.08 -18.17
CA GLU A 184 -12.36 39.25 -19.43
C GLU A 184 -11.54 40.01 -20.49
N LYS A 185 -10.79 41.03 -20.10
CA LYS A 185 -9.90 41.75 -21.02
C LYS A 185 -8.72 40.90 -21.48
N LEU A 186 -8.18 40.04 -20.61
CA LEU A 186 -7.11 39.10 -20.95
C LEU A 186 -7.62 38.01 -21.91
N HIS A 187 -8.83 37.51 -21.66
CA HIS A 187 -9.53 36.56 -22.51
C HIS A 187 -9.82 37.16 -23.90
N GLN A 188 -10.27 38.41 -23.96
CA GLN A 188 -10.52 39.09 -25.23
C GLN A 188 -9.23 39.46 -25.99
N ALA A 189 -8.11 39.66 -25.28
CA ALA A 189 -6.80 39.83 -25.90
C ALA A 189 -6.24 38.51 -26.48
N LEU A 190 -6.52 37.38 -25.82
CA LEU A 190 -6.18 36.03 -26.27
C LEU A 190 -6.94 35.63 -27.55
N ILE A 191 -8.21 36.02 -27.67
CA ILE A 191 -9.00 35.81 -28.90
C ILE A 191 -8.43 36.58 -30.10
N ASN A 192 -7.74 37.71 -29.86
CA ASN A 192 -7.32 38.64 -30.91
C ASN A 192 -5.83 38.53 -31.33
N THR A 193 -5.02 37.63 -30.77
CA THR A 193 -3.59 37.54 -31.11
C THR A 193 -3.13 36.15 -31.58
N GLN A 194 -2.80 36.04 -32.88
CA GLN A 194 -2.18 34.86 -33.50
C GLN A 194 -0.68 34.73 -33.16
N ASN A 195 -0.31 34.47 -31.89
CA ASN A 195 1.09 34.15 -31.56
C ASN A 195 1.21 33.21 -30.33
N GLY A 196 1.75 32.00 -30.54
CA GLY A 196 1.77 30.89 -29.59
C GLY A 196 2.71 31.01 -28.38
N TRP A 197 3.59 32.02 -28.33
CA TRP A 197 4.56 32.15 -27.24
C TRP A 197 3.95 32.62 -25.91
N LYS A 198 2.77 33.28 -25.92
CA LYS A 198 2.10 33.77 -24.70
C LYS A 198 1.17 32.77 -24.02
N LEU A 199 0.81 31.66 -24.68
CA LEU A 199 -0.09 30.64 -24.14
C LEU A 199 0.52 29.90 -22.93
N LYS A 200 1.85 29.65 -22.97
CA LYS A 200 2.60 28.96 -21.90
C LYS A 200 2.65 29.78 -20.59
N ASN A 201 2.71 31.11 -20.71
CA ASN A 201 2.72 32.02 -19.55
C ASN A 201 1.30 32.26 -19.00
N SER A 202 0.27 32.22 -19.85
CA SER A 202 -1.13 32.32 -19.41
C SER A 202 -1.63 31.06 -18.71
N LEU A 203 -1.17 29.87 -19.12
CA LEU A 203 -1.44 28.61 -18.41
C LEU A 203 -0.74 28.56 -17.04
N ARG A 204 0.49 29.07 -16.94
CA ARG A 204 1.19 29.26 -15.65
C ARG A 204 0.48 30.25 -14.71
N ALA A 205 -0.09 31.33 -15.25
CA ALA A 205 -0.84 32.29 -14.44
C ALA A 205 -2.19 31.73 -13.95
N LEU A 206 -2.84 30.87 -14.75
CA LEU A 206 -4.04 30.13 -14.35
C LEU A 206 -3.74 29.05 -13.31
N ASP A 207 -2.63 28.33 -13.46
CA ASP A 207 -2.11 27.38 -12.47
C ASP A 207 -1.77 28.07 -11.14
N GLN A 208 -1.09 29.23 -11.17
CA GLN A 208 -0.82 30.03 -9.98
C GLN A 208 -2.10 30.57 -9.31
N ALA A 209 -3.10 31.01 -10.09
CA ALA A 209 -4.38 31.48 -9.55
C ALA A 209 -5.22 30.34 -8.98
N TYR A 210 -5.16 29.14 -9.57
CA TYR A 210 -5.88 27.95 -9.10
C TYR A 210 -5.26 27.37 -7.82
N ARG A 211 -3.94 27.26 -7.75
CA ARG A 211 -3.19 26.86 -6.54
C ARG A 211 -3.37 27.83 -5.38
N PHE A 212 -3.67 29.10 -5.67
CA PHE A 212 -3.93 30.13 -4.67
C PHE A 212 -5.35 30.05 -4.07
N VAL A 213 -6.32 29.48 -4.80
CA VAL A 213 -7.71 29.30 -4.35
C VAL A 213 -7.93 27.92 -3.73
N HIS A 214 -7.14 26.91 -4.12
CA HIS A 214 -7.18 25.55 -3.60
C HIS A 214 -5.77 25.03 -3.25
N PRO A 215 -5.24 25.37 -2.07
CA PRO A 215 -4.01 24.76 -1.59
C PRO A 215 -4.25 23.25 -1.38
N GLY A 216 -3.49 22.38 -2.07
CA GLY A 216 -3.52 20.93 -1.86
C GLY A 216 -4.25 20.08 -2.89
N ARG A 217 -4.74 20.63 -4.02
CA ARG A 217 -5.26 19.81 -5.14
C ARG A 217 -4.49 20.08 -6.43
N GLY A 218 -3.54 19.21 -6.76
CA GLY A 218 -2.86 19.16 -8.06
C GLY A 218 -3.81 18.68 -9.17
N LEU A 219 -3.73 19.29 -10.34
CA LEU A 219 -4.73 19.18 -11.40
C LEU A 219 -4.38 18.08 -12.43
N TYR A 220 -4.57 16.79 -12.11
CA TYR A 220 -4.31 15.68 -13.05
C TYR A 220 -5.46 15.38 -14.05
N ILE A 221 -6.61 16.05 -13.91
CA ILE A 221 -7.84 15.69 -14.67
C ILE A 221 -7.95 16.42 -16.03
N ILE A 222 -7.18 17.49 -16.29
CA ILE A 222 -7.35 18.30 -17.52
C ILE A 222 -6.39 17.91 -18.66
N GLN A 223 -5.18 17.39 -18.38
CA GLN A 223 -4.21 17.07 -19.44
C GLN A 223 -4.57 15.81 -20.26
N SER A 224 -5.15 14.79 -19.62
CA SER A 224 -5.42 13.50 -20.25
C SER A 224 -6.64 13.51 -21.20
N TYR A 225 -7.62 14.40 -20.98
CA TYR A 225 -8.85 14.43 -21.80
C TYR A 225 -8.86 15.48 -22.93
N LEU A 226 -8.11 16.58 -22.82
CA LEU A 226 -8.18 17.70 -23.75
C LEU A 226 -7.01 17.79 -24.76
N ALA A 227 -5.83 17.26 -24.44
CA ALA A 227 -4.66 17.37 -25.32
C ALA A 227 -4.80 16.60 -26.66
N PRO A 228 -5.38 15.38 -26.71
CA PRO A 228 -5.53 14.66 -27.99
C PRO A 228 -6.61 15.28 -28.90
N GLN A 229 -7.66 15.88 -28.33
CA GLN A 229 -8.83 16.37 -29.07
C GLN A 229 -8.68 17.80 -29.62
N LEU A 230 -7.70 18.57 -29.13
CA LEU A 230 -7.39 19.91 -29.62
C LEU A 230 -6.28 19.94 -30.68
N LEU A 231 -5.43 18.91 -30.76
CA LEU A 231 -4.31 18.86 -31.72
C LEU A 231 -4.72 18.36 -33.13
N GLU A 232 -5.68 17.42 -33.22
CA GLU A 232 -6.11 16.83 -34.50
C GLU A 232 -6.69 17.83 -35.52
N PRO A 233 -7.49 18.85 -35.13
CA PRO A 233 -7.99 19.85 -36.07
C PRO A 233 -6.91 20.83 -36.56
N TYR A 234 -5.83 20.99 -35.79
CA TYR A 234 -4.75 21.93 -36.08
C TYR A 234 -3.78 21.40 -37.14
N LEU A 235 -3.54 20.08 -37.15
CA LEU A 235 -2.70 19.41 -38.15
C LEU A 235 -3.39 19.27 -39.53
N LYS A 236 -4.73 19.33 -39.58
CA LYS A 236 -5.51 19.19 -40.84
C LYS A 236 -5.72 20.50 -41.62
N ASN A 237 -5.41 21.66 -41.05
CA ASN A 237 -5.76 22.97 -41.65
C ASN A 237 -4.55 23.89 -41.95
N LEU A 238 -3.32 23.35 -42.03
CA LEU A 238 -2.21 24.12 -42.56
C LEU A 238 -2.44 24.44 -44.06
N PRO A 239 -2.46 25.72 -44.47
CA PRO A 239 -2.51 26.09 -45.88
C PRO A 239 -1.18 25.72 -46.54
N ILE A 240 -1.24 24.91 -47.59
CA ILE A 240 -0.17 24.78 -48.56
C ILE A 240 -0.10 26.13 -49.32
N HIS A 241 0.95 26.92 -49.08
CA HIS A 241 1.30 28.06 -49.92
C HIS A 241 2.37 27.65 -50.93
N GLU A 242 1.96 27.53 -52.20
CA GLU A 242 2.87 27.64 -53.36
C GLU A 242 2.97 29.11 -53.81
N ASN A 243 4.21 29.59 -53.99
CA ASN A 243 4.71 30.39 -55.12
C ASN A 243 6.11 30.93 -54.79
N LYS A 244 7.12 30.98 -55.67
CA LYS A 244 7.41 30.39 -57.00
C LYS A 244 8.82 30.87 -57.34
N ALA A 245 9.74 29.98 -57.74
CA ALA A 245 10.81 30.32 -58.69
C ALA A 245 11.44 29.07 -59.33
N ALA A 246 11.28 29.00 -60.66
CA ALA A 246 12.15 28.40 -61.67
C ALA A 246 12.21 26.85 -61.84
N ASN A 247 11.41 26.39 -62.81
CA ASN A 247 11.70 25.46 -63.91
C ASN A 247 13.02 24.67 -63.88
N ALA A 248 12.94 23.33 -63.96
CA ALA A 248 13.10 22.57 -65.21
C ALA A 248 13.15 21.05 -64.95
N ASP A 249 12.19 20.34 -65.54
CA ASP A 249 12.32 19.07 -66.28
C ASP A 249 12.83 17.74 -65.66
N ILE A 250 11.99 16.72 -65.87
CA ILE A 250 12.27 15.30 -66.24
C ILE A 250 12.17 14.19 -65.15
N GLN A 251 11.10 13.41 -65.33
CA GLN A 251 10.93 11.93 -65.31
C GLN A 251 11.65 11.03 -64.28
N THR A 252 10.85 10.16 -63.67
CA THR A 252 11.21 8.85 -63.06
C THR A 252 11.95 7.95 -64.07
N PRO A 253 12.87 7.03 -63.66
CA PRO A 253 12.50 5.80 -62.92
C PRO A 253 13.58 5.19 -61.97
N THR A 254 13.14 4.24 -61.13
CA THR A 254 13.93 3.16 -60.48
C THR A 254 14.58 2.22 -61.53
N PRO A 255 15.42 1.20 -61.20
CA PRO A 255 16.30 0.91 -60.03
C PRO A 255 17.75 0.49 -60.44
N SER A 256 18.63 0.22 -59.45
CA SER A 256 19.77 -0.77 -59.46
C SER A 256 21.21 -0.23 -59.19
N LYS A 257 21.77 -0.73 -58.08
CA LYS A 257 23.16 -1.20 -57.82
C LYS A 257 24.41 -0.35 -58.15
N LEU A 258 25.30 -0.36 -57.14
CA LEU A 258 26.79 -0.28 -57.12
C LEU A 258 27.44 1.05 -56.67
N LEU A 259 28.19 0.93 -55.56
CA LEU A 259 29.31 1.74 -55.02
C LEU A 259 30.27 2.29 -56.11
N PRO A 260 31.15 3.31 -55.87
CA PRO A 260 31.84 3.65 -54.59
C PRO A 260 32.07 5.17 -54.26
N LEU A 261 32.52 5.43 -53.03
CA LEU A 261 33.11 6.69 -52.49
C LEU A 261 34.30 7.20 -53.36
N PRO A 262 34.66 8.53 -53.40
CA PRO A 262 35.43 9.17 -52.30
C PRO A 262 35.41 10.73 -52.12
N ARG A 263 35.70 11.14 -50.85
CA ARG A 263 36.50 12.30 -50.34
C ARG A 263 36.18 13.77 -50.73
N ARG A 264 36.02 14.63 -49.71
CA ARG A 264 36.64 15.98 -49.54
C ARG A 264 36.41 16.53 -48.12
N GLN A 265 37.47 16.66 -47.31
CA GLN A 265 38.24 17.88 -46.97
C GLN A 265 37.52 18.91 -46.08
N LEU A 266 37.89 18.90 -44.79
CA LEU A 266 37.63 19.91 -43.76
C LEU A 266 38.68 21.02 -43.80
N HIS A 267 38.25 22.27 -43.67
CA HIS A 267 39.09 23.45 -43.39
C HIS A 267 38.85 23.93 -41.95
N ALA A 268 39.95 24.31 -41.29
CA ALA A 268 40.01 24.77 -39.89
C ALA A 268 40.17 26.30 -39.76
N THR A 269 39.72 26.84 -38.63
CA THR A 269 40.16 28.12 -38.01
C THR A 269 39.88 28.05 -36.50
N ASN A 270 40.89 27.83 -35.64
CA ASN A 270 41.71 28.81 -34.90
C ASN A 270 41.08 29.38 -33.61
N ILE A 271 41.48 28.84 -32.44
CA ILE A 271 41.59 29.57 -31.16
C ILE A 271 42.97 29.27 -30.56
N LYS A 272 43.67 30.32 -30.11
CA LYS A 272 45.08 30.35 -29.69
C LYS A 272 45.30 29.84 -28.26
N SER A 273 46.47 29.25 -28.05
CA SER A 273 47.10 28.78 -26.80
C SER A 273 48.11 29.78 -26.21
N GLU A 274 48.38 29.67 -24.90
CA GLU A 274 49.69 29.96 -24.26
C GLU A 274 49.98 28.82 -23.25
N SER A 275 50.95 27.91 -23.52
CA SER A 275 52.38 27.87 -23.09
C SER A 275 52.59 27.17 -21.72
N SER A 276 53.56 26.30 -21.41
CA SER A 276 54.76 25.77 -22.09
C SER A 276 55.43 24.60 -21.31
N LYS A 277 55.95 23.58 -22.05
CA LYS A 277 57.24 22.84 -21.96
C LYS A 277 57.77 22.19 -20.65
N ALA A 278 58.06 20.86 -20.73
CA ALA A 278 59.39 20.18 -20.58
C ALA A 278 59.23 18.63 -20.69
N HIS A 279 59.76 17.94 -21.72
CA HIS A 279 60.96 17.03 -21.75
C HIS A 279 61.00 15.92 -20.65
N ALA A 280 61.23 14.60 -20.88
CA ALA A 280 61.90 13.85 -21.95
C ALA A 280 61.62 12.31 -21.92
N SER A 281 61.80 11.68 -23.10
CA SER A 281 62.28 10.32 -23.47
C SER A 281 61.69 9.03 -22.86
N LEU A 282 61.15 8.15 -23.74
CA LEU A 282 61.75 6.85 -24.09
C LEU A 282 61.08 6.22 -25.33
N ASP A 283 61.92 5.68 -26.21
CA ASP A 283 61.63 5.00 -27.49
C ASP A 283 61.04 3.59 -27.31
N GLY A 284 60.25 3.09 -28.29
CA GLY A 284 60.17 1.62 -28.52
C GLY A 284 58.90 0.98 -29.09
N THR A 285 58.52 1.29 -30.35
CA THR A 285 57.77 0.42 -31.32
C THR A 285 56.32 -0.04 -31.06
N PRO A 286 55.55 -0.31 -32.15
CA PRO A 286 54.10 -0.14 -32.19
C PRO A 286 53.32 -1.46 -32.24
N THR A 287 52.17 -1.51 -31.56
CA THR A 287 51.11 -2.48 -31.87
C THR A 287 49.79 -1.72 -32.05
N HIS A 288 49.21 -1.90 -33.23
CA HIS A 288 47.90 -1.41 -33.64
C HIS A 288 46.85 -1.66 -32.55
N PHE A 289 46.32 -0.60 -31.95
CA PHE A 289 44.98 -0.61 -31.40
C PHE A 289 44.06 0.08 -32.42
N PRO A 290 42.91 -0.51 -32.79
CA PRO A 290 41.97 0.15 -33.66
C PRO A 290 41.41 1.37 -32.92
N TYR A 291 41.61 2.55 -33.49
CA TYR A 291 40.87 3.76 -33.11
C TYR A 291 39.39 3.49 -33.35
N PHE A 292 38.66 3.12 -32.31
CA PHE A 292 37.21 3.24 -32.30
C PHE A 292 36.85 4.62 -31.74
N TYR A 293 36.01 5.31 -32.51
CA TYR A 293 35.46 6.60 -32.18
C TYR A 293 34.85 6.53 -30.77
N HIS A 294 35.43 7.24 -29.81
CA HIS A 294 34.60 7.81 -28.75
C HIS A 294 33.56 8.64 -29.47
N PHE A 295 32.29 8.22 -29.46
CA PHE A 295 31.23 9.17 -29.73
C PHE A 295 31.42 10.27 -28.69
N PRO A 296 31.63 11.54 -29.10
CA PRO A 296 31.55 12.63 -28.16
C PRO A 296 30.08 12.67 -27.74
N TRP A 297 29.76 12.02 -26.62
CA TRP A 297 28.52 12.28 -25.92
C TRP A 297 28.53 13.79 -25.65
N GLN A 298 27.58 14.53 -26.24
CA GLN A 298 27.31 15.86 -25.74
C GLN A 298 26.90 15.66 -24.28
N LEU A 299 27.69 16.21 -23.35
CA LEU A 299 27.22 16.41 -21.98
C LEU A 299 25.89 17.14 -22.11
N ALA A 300 24.83 16.52 -21.63
CA ALA A 300 23.54 17.19 -21.54
C ALA A 300 23.68 18.38 -20.60
N ASP A 301 23.12 19.52 -20.99
CA ASP A 301 22.87 20.60 -20.04
C ASP A 301 21.67 20.18 -19.15
N ALA A 302 21.51 20.78 -17.97
CA ALA A 302 20.39 20.47 -17.06
C ALA A 302 18.98 20.67 -17.69
N GLY A 303 18.89 21.24 -18.90
CA GLY A 303 17.65 21.39 -19.67
C GLY A 303 17.33 20.23 -20.63
N ASP A 304 18.19 19.21 -20.74
CA ASP A 304 17.98 18.05 -21.64
C ASP A 304 17.38 16.82 -20.93
N VAL A 305 17.18 16.88 -19.61
CA VAL A 305 16.46 15.88 -18.79
C VAL A 305 14.97 16.27 -18.63
N ILE A 306 14.09 15.30 -18.36
CA ILE A 306 12.64 15.55 -18.30
C ILE A 306 12.30 16.37 -17.04
N SER A 307 12.91 16.03 -15.91
CA SER A 307 12.71 16.70 -14.64
C SER A 307 13.47 18.01 -14.56
N SER A 308 12.77 19.08 -14.17
CA SER A 308 13.40 20.36 -13.87
C SER A 308 14.17 20.36 -12.54
N LEU A 309 14.06 19.31 -11.70
CA LEU A 309 14.74 19.23 -10.40
C LEU A 309 16.26 19.39 -10.55
N LEU A 310 16.84 18.90 -11.63
CA LEU A 310 18.28 19.04 -11.88
C LEU A 310 18.69 20.45 -12.31
N SER A 311 17.79 21.18 -12.96
CA SER A 311 18.01 22.58 -13.34
C SER A 311 17.86 23.54 -12.16
N GLU A 312 17.24 23.07 -11.08
CA GLU A 312 16.96 23.82 -9.85
C GLU A 312 17.79 23.33 -8.65
N LEU A 313 18.77 22.43 -8.87
CA LEU A 313 19.62 21.92 -7.80
C LEU A 313 20.19 23.07 -6.97
N PRO A 314 19.99 23.06 -5.64
CA PRO A 314 20.73 23.92 -4.74
C PRO A 314 22.23 23.71 -4.97
N GLY A 315 23.07 24.69 -4.63
CA GLY A 315 24.53 24.55 -4.72
C GLY A 315 25.13 23.59 -3.68
N ASP A 316 24.37 22.62 -3.18
CA ASP A 316 24.73 21.68 -2.11
C ASP A 316 25.69 20.58 -2.60
N VAL A 317 25.58 20.17 -3.87
CA VAL A 317 26.51 19.22 -4.50
C VAL A 317 26.97 19.72 -5.87
N SER A 318 28.28 19.84 -6.06
CA SER A 318 28.86 20.19 -7.38
C SER A 318 28.91 18.95 -8.29
N PRO A 319 28.53 19.07 -9.58
CA PRO A 319 28.70 17.98 -10.52
C PRO A 319 30.16 17.51 -10.60
N ALA A 320 30.37 16.20 -10.44
CA ALA A 320 31.67 15.57 -10.51
C ALA A 320 32.15 15.47 -11.97
N THR A 321 33.31 16.06 -12.27
CA THR A 321 33.95 15.99 -13.59
C THR A 321 35.45 15.72 -13.45
N GLY A 322 36.06 15.05 -14.43
CA GLY A 322 37.50 14.79 -14.46
C GLY A 322 37.95 13.54 -13.70
N PRO A 323 39.21 13.49 -13.22
CA PRO A 323 39.83 12.28 -12.63
C PRO A 323 39.16 11.86 -11.33
N VAL A 324 39.51 10.66 -10.83
CA VAL A 324 39.02 10.15 -9.54
C VAL A 324 39.37 11.10 -8.38
N THR A 325 38.47 11.21 -7.41
CA THR A 325 38.65 11.98 -6.17
C THR A 325 38.38 11.10 -4.95
N GLU A 326 38.76 11.56 -3.75
CA GLU A 326 38.48 10.82 -2.50
C GLU A 326 36.96 10.66 -2.27
N ASP A 327 36.16 11.63 -2.70
CA ASP A 327 34.69 11.58 -2.61
C ASP A 327 34.08 10.43 -3.42
N ASP A 328 34.75 9.99 -4.49
CA ASP A 328 34.30 8.85 -5.31
C ASP A 328 34.41 7.51 -4.57
N LEU A 329 35.14 7.47 -3.45
CA LEU A 329 35.32 6.30 -2.59
C LEU A 329 34.67 6.47 -1.20
N ALA A 330 34.22 7.67 -0.84
CA ALA A 330 33.70 7.97 0.49
C ALA A 330 32.38 7.26 0.81
N ALA A 331 32.11 7.04 2.11
CA ALA A 331 30.75 6.75 2.57
C ALA A 331 29.88 8.00 2.46
N THR A 332 28.59 7.84 2.23
CA THR A 332 27.58 8.93 2.21
C THR A 332 26.33 8.50 2.96
N THR A 333 25.33 9.36 3.11
CA THR A 333 24.03 8.97 3.70
C THR A 333 23.42 7.76 3.00
N ASP A 334 23.45 7.74 1.67
CA ASP A 334 22.84 6.67 0.86
C ASP A 334 23.78 5.46 0.68
N ILE A 335 25.09 5.64 0.87
CA ILE A 335 26.13 4.63 0.61
C ILE A 335 26.93 4.30 1.89
N GLN A 336 26.60 3.19 2.56
CA GLN A 336 27.23 2.76 3.82
C GLN A 336 28.34 1.71 3.59
N LYS A 337 29.43 2.08 2.89
CA LYS A 337 30.49 1.13 2.50
C LYS A 337 31.19 0.38 3.65
N ASP A 338 31.14 0.93 4.87
CA ASP A 338 31.82 0.39 6.05
C ASP A 338 30.90 -0.49 6.92
N ASP A 339 29.64 -0.67 6.51
CA ASP A 339 28.70 -1.56 7.20
C ASP A 339 29.18 -3.03 7.16
N ALA A 340 28.99 -3.75 8.27
CA ALA A 340 29.49 -5.12 8.42
C ALA A 340 28.83 -6.12 7.45
N MET A 341 27.55 -5.95 7.14
CA MET A 341 26.84 -6.80 6.17
C MET A 341 27.33 -6.50 4.76
N ILE A 342 27.54 -5.22 4.42
CA ILE A 342 28.00 -4.80 3.10
C ILE A 342 29.44 -5.27 2.85
N THR A 343 30.33 -5.11 3.82
CA THR A 343 31.72 -5.59 3.72
C THR A 343 31.80 -7.12 3.64
N ALA A 344 30.96 -7.84 4.38
CA ALA A 344 30.87 -9.29 4.29
C ALA A 344 30.36 -9.77 2.92
N LEU A 345 29.31 -9.13 2.39
CA LEU A 345 28.78 -9.45 1.06
C LEU A 345 29.78 -9.09 -0.06
N ALA A 346 30.47 -7.96 0.05
CA ALA A 346 31.53 -7.59 -0.89
C ALA A 346 32.66 -8.64 -0.89
N GLN A 347 33.02 -9.17 0.29
CA GLN A 347 33.99 -10.25 0.43
C GLN A 347 33.47 -11.58 -0.15
N GLU A 348 32.20 -11.93 0.06
CA GLU A 348 31.55 -13.11 -0.53
C GLU A 348 31.57 -13.05 -2.06
N LEU A 349 31.39 -11.85 -2.62
CA LEU A 349 31.51 -11.55 -4.05
C LEU A 349 32.97 -11.34 -4.49
N GLU A 350 33.94 -11.71 -3.65
CA GLU A 350 35.39 -11.68 -3.90
C GLU A 350 35.97 -10.31 -4.27
N HIS A 351 35.28 -9.23 -3.89
CA HIS A 351 35.61 -7.86 -4.32
C HIS A 351 35.67 -7.70 -5.85
N ASP A 352 34.97 -8.58 -6.57
CA ASP A 352 34.98 -8.63 -8.03
C ASP A 352 33.84 -7.75 -8.59
N PRO A 353 34.14 -6.74 -9.44
CA PRO A 353 33.15 -5.80 -9.94
C PRO A 353 32.12 -6.46 -10.87
N VAL A 354 32.47 -7.55 -11.56
CA VAL A 354 31.54 -8.34 -12.38
C VAL A 354 30.55 -9.05 -11.46
N LYS A 355 31.03 -9.76 -10.44
CA LYS A 355 30.15 -10.47 -9.48
C LYS A 355 29.23 -9.51 -8.75
N ILE A 356 29.72 -8.34 -8.36
CA ILE A 356 28.91 -7.29 -7.74
C ILE A 356 27.80 -6.80 -8.67
N TYR A 357 28.14 -6.47 -9.92
CA TYR A 357 27.15 -6.05 -10.92
C TYR A 357 26.11 -7.14 -11.19
N GLU A 358 26.55 -8.38 -11.42
CA GLU A 358 25.67 -9.53 -11.67
C GLU A 358 24.77 -9.82 -10.46
N TYR A 359 25.29 -9.69 -9.23
CA TYR A 359 24.51 -9.85 -8.01
C TYR A 359 23.39 -8.80 -7.94
N VAL A 360 23.70 -7.51 -8.06
CA VAL A 360 22.66 -6.46 -8.00
C VAL A 360 21.67 -6.59 -9.15
N ARG A 361 22.12 -6.92 -10.36
CA ARG A 361 21.23 -7.08 -11.51
C ARG A 361 20.29 -8.28 -11.33
N ASN A 362 20.81 -9.42 -10.90
CA ASN A 362 20.08 -10.69 -10.94
C ASN A 362 19.33 -11.02 -9.65
N GLU A 363 19.87 -10.64 -8.49
CA GLU A 363 19.32 -11.01 -7.18
C GLU A 363 18.41 -9.92 -6.59
N LEU A 364 18.55 -8.67 -7.04
CA LEU A 364 17.75 -7.54 -6.53
C LEU A 364 16.65 -7.13 -7.52
N VAL A 365 15.53 -6.74 -6.94
CA VAL A 365 14.28 -6.37 -7.61
C VAL A 365 14.22 -4.86 -7.87
N TYR A 366 13.72 -4.48 -9.05
CA TYR A 366 13.35 -3.09 -9.32
C TYR A 366 11.94 -2.77 -8.78
N GLU A 367 11.81 -1.63 -8.12
CA GLU A 367 10.56 -1.05 -7.63
C GLU A 367 10.37 0.37 -8.20
N PRO A 368 9.24 0.68 -8.83
CA PRO A 368 9.07 1.92 -9.58
C PRO A 368 8.58 3.06 -8.67
N TYR A 369 9.47 3.67 -7.90
CA TYR A 369 9.21 4.96 -7.22
C TYR A 369 10.31 5.98 -7.54
N PHE A 370 10.00 7.27 -7.45
CA PHE A 370 10.96 8.33 -7.75
C PHE A 370 11.69 8.83 -6.49
N GLY A 371 13.02 8.98 -6.55
CA GLY A 371 13.84 9.50 -5.44
C GLY A 371 14.38 8.46 -4.48
N ALA A 372 15.38 8.82 -3.68
CA ALA A 372 15.95 7.92 -2.66
C ALA A 372 15.07 7.84 -1.42
N MET A 373 14.74 6.61 -1.00
CA MET A 373 14.00 6.35 0.24
C MET A 373 14.73 5.39 1.17
N LYS A 374 15.47 4.41 0.63
CA LYS A 374 16.01 3.28 1.42
C LYS A 374 17.49 3.41 1.75
N GLY A 375 18.30 3.85 0.78
CA GLY A 375 19.75 3.73 0.86
C GLY A 375 20.26 2.28 0.76
N SER A 376 21.57 2.15 0.59
CA SER A 376 22.26 0.89 0.27
C SER A 376 21.94 -0.30 1.20
N ARG A 377 21.86 -0.08 2.51
CA ARG A 377 21.70 -1.16 3.49
C ARG A 377 20.29 -1.78 3.43
N LYS A 378 19.25 -0.96 3.56
CA LYS A 378 17.85 -1.37 3.46
C LYS A 378 17.55 -2.01 2.10
N THR A 379 18.09 -1.48 1.00
CA THR A 379 17.96 -2.08 -0.33
C THR A 379 18.55 -3.49 -0.43
N LEU A 380 19.68 -3.76 0.23
CA LEU A 380 20.30 -5.09 0.24
C LEU A 380 19.53 -6.09 1.12
N ILE A 381 18.95 -5.63 2.24
CA ILE A 381 18.12 -6.48 3.12
C ILE A 381 16.79 -6.83 2.44
N GLU A 382 16.08 -5.84 1.90
CA GLU A 382 14.82 -6.07 1.18
C GLU A 382 15.03 -6.75 -0.18
N LYS A 383 16.28 -6.73 -0.68
CA LYS A 383 16.66 -7.13 -2.04
C LYS A 383 15.84 -6.42 -3.11
N ALA A 384 15.46 -5.17 -2.86
CA ALA A 384 14.57 -4.41 -3.73
C ALA A 384 14.76 -2.90 -3.59
N GLY A 385 14.66 -2.17 -4.71
CA GLY A 385 14.67 -0.71 -4.71
C GLY A 385 14.46 -0.11 -6.10
N ASN A 386 14.35 1.22 -6.17
CA ASN A 386 14.35 1.93 -7.45
C ASN A 386 15.77 2.04 -8.04
N ASP A 387 15.90 2.79 -9.13
CA ASP A 387 17.16 3.06 -9.81
C ASP A 387 18.23 3.69 -8.90
N ILE A 388 17.85 4.65 -8.06
CA ILE A 388 18.75 5.32 -7.12
C ILE A 388 19.16 4.39 -5.98
N ASP A 389 18.22 3.69 -5.37
CA ASP A 389 18.46 2.82 -4.22
C ASP A 389 19.29 1.58 -4.64
N LEU A 390 19.01 0.98 -5.80
CA LEU A 390 19.84 -0.09 -6.38
C LEU A 390 21.23 0.40 -6.81
N SER A 391 21.35 1.61 -7.36
CA SER A 391 22.64 2.23 -7.63
C SER A 391 23.44 2.46 -6.35
N SER A 392 22.76 2.89 -5.27
CA SER A 392 23.38 3.09 -3.95
C SER A 392 23.90 1.79 -3.36
N ALA A 393 23.11 0.70 -3.43
CA ALA A 393 23.53 -0.64 -3.03
C ALA A 393 24.75 -1.14 -3.81
N MET A 394 24.74 -0.99 -5.14
CA MET A 394 25.86 -1.38 -5.99
C MET A 394 27.13 -0.56 -5.68
N MET A 395 26.99 0.76 -5.53
CA MET A 395 28.10 1.64 -5.17
C MET A 395 28.65 1.33 -3.77
N ALA A 396 27.82 0.91 -2.81
CA ALA A 396 28.31 0.51 -1.48
C ALA A 396 29.21 -0.72 -1.55
N LEU A 397 28.81 -1.75 -2.31
CA LEU A 397 29.62 -2.95 -2.53
C LEU A 397 30.92 -2.64 -3.32
N LEU A 398 30.83 -1.79 -4.34
CA LEU A 398 31.97 -1.39 -5.15
C LEU A 398 32.97 -0.53 -4.34
N ARG A 399 32.51 0.45 -3.58
CA ARG A 399 33.36 1.29 -2.73
C ARG A 399 33.96 0.52 -1.56
N ALA A 400 33.22 -0.41 -0.96
CA ALA A 400 33.76 -1.36 0.02
C ALA A 400 34.90 -2.22 -0.56
N SER A 401 34.87 -2.44 -1.88
CA SER A 401 35.88 -3.17 -2.65
C SER A 401 37.00 -2.27 -3.22
N GLY A 402 37.00 -0.97 -2.91
CA GLY A 402 38.06 -0.03 -3.32
C GLY A 402 37.85 0.65 -4.68
N TYR A 403 36.69 0.48 -5.32
CA TYR A 403 36.40 1.10 -6.61
C TYR A 403 35.78 2.49 -6.47
N ASN A 404 36.24 3.41 -7.31
CA ASN A 404 35.72 4.78 -7.35
C ASN A 404 34.42 4.79 -8.16
N CYS A 405 33.35 5.34 -7.58
CA CYS A 405 32.03 5.36 -8.19
C CYS A 405 31.39 6.76 -8.15
N ARG A 406 30.57 7.07 -9.14
CA ARG A 406 29.70 8.26 -9.21
C ARG A 406 28.30 7.84 -9.65
N TYR A 407 27.27 8.49 -9.14
CA TYR A 407 25.95 8.46 -9.76
C TYR A 407 26.00 9.17 -11.11
N VAL A 408 25.19 8.71 -12.05
CA VAL A 408 24.91 9.37 -13.32
C VAL A 408 23.40 9.51 -13.42
N PHE A 409 22.94 10.73 -13.64
CA PHE A 409 21.53 10.97 -13.94
C PHE A 409 21.38 11.27 -15.42
N GLY A 410 20.37 10.70 -16.07
CA GLY A 410 20.02 11.05 -17.44
C GLY A 410 18.63 10.59 -17.82
N THR A 411 18.33 10.63 -19.12
CA THR A 411 17.05 10.15 -19.65
C THR A 411 17.31 8.95 -20.55
N VAL A 412 16.54 7.89 -20.29
CA VAL A 412 16.60 6.61 -21.01
C VAL A 412 15.37 6.46 -21.88
N GLU A 413 15.53 5.83 -23.04
CA GLU A 413 14.45 5.51 -23.97
C GLU A 413 14.38 4.00 -24.20
N MET A 414 13.18 3.45 -24.09
CA MET A 414 12.87 2.05 -24.37
C MET A 414 11.51 1.90 -25.03
N SER A 415 11.29 0.78 -25.71
CA SER A 415 9.96 0.43 -26.21
C SER A 415 8.99 0.17 -25.07
N VAL A 416 7.69 0.35 -25.32
CA VAL A 416 6.67 0.04 -24.30
C VAL A 416 6.67 -1.43 -23.88
N ASP A 417 7.07 -2.35 -24.77
CA ASP A 417 7.17 -3.79 -24.48
C ASP A 417 8.35 -4.10 -23.54
N GLU A 418 9.50 -3.43 -23.72
CA GLU A 418 10.63 -3.53 -22.79
C GLU A 418 10.29 -2.96 -21.41
N ALA A 419 9.55 -1.84 -21.37
CA ALA A 419 9.05 -1.25 -20.14
C ALA A 419 8.04 -2.18 -19.43
N ALA A 420 7.10 -2.77 -20.17
CA ALA A 420 6.14 -3.76 -19.68
C ALA A 420 6.82 -4.95 -19.01
N ALA A 421 7.83 -5.53 -19.68
CA ALA A 421 8.62 -6.64 -19.14
C ALA A 421 9.48 -6.22 -17.95
N TRP A 422 9.92 -4.96 -17.88
CA TRP A 422 10.68 -4.44 -16.74
C TRP A 422 9.82 -4.30 -15.48
N VAL A 423 8.64 -3.67 -15.58
CA VAL A 423 7.81 -3.35 -14.40
C VAL A 423 6.71 -4.37 -14.08
N GLY A 424 6.42 -5.30 -15.01
CA GLY A 424 5.50 -6.40 -14.77
C GLY A 424 4.03 -6.04 -14.95
N VAL A 425 3.74 -5.26 -15.99
CA VAL A 425 2.40 -4.80 -16.36
C VAL A 425 2.23 -4.99 -17.86
N ASP A 426 1.09 -5.53 -18.30
CA ASP A 426 0.94 -6.06 -19.66
C ASP A 426 0.22 -5.08 -20.62
N ASP A 427 -0.57 -4.13 -20.10
CA ASP A 427 -1.26 -3.12 -20.91
C ASP A 427 -0.41 -1.84 -21.02
N PRO A 428 -0.16 -1.30 -22.23
CA PRO A 428 0.60 -0.07 -22.42
C PRO A 428 0.12 1.15 -21.61
N ASN A 429 -1.18 1.29 -21.36
CA ASN A 429 -1.69 2.40 -20.56
C ASN A 429 -1.42 2.18 -19.07
N GLN A 430 -1.45 0.92 -18.62
CA GLN A 430 -1.09 0.57 -17.25
C GLN A 430 0.42 0.71 -17.02
N VAL A 431 1.26 0.39 -18.02
CA VAL A 431 2.70 0.71 -18.00
C VAL A 431 2.92 2.21 -17.83
N ALA A 432 2.19 3.05 -18.57
CA ALA A 432 2.26 4.49 -18.38
C ALA A 432 1.88 4.91 -16.96
N LYS A 433 0.80 4.31 -16.41
CA LYS A 433 0.31 4.56 -15.06
C LYS A 433 1.33 4.20 -13.98
N VAL A 434 2.09 3.10 -14.16
CA VAL A 434 3.20 2.73 -13.25
C VAL A 434 4.16 3.89 -13.06
N PHE A 435 4.62 4.51 -14.15
CA PHE A 435 5.59 5.60 -14.05
C PHE A 435 4.93 6.90 -13.59
N THR A 436 3.75 7.26 -14.12
CA THR A 436 3.11 8.54 -13.78
C THR A 436 2.62 8.60 -12.33
N ASP A 437 1.96 7.55 -11.84
CA ASP A 437 1.31 7.59 -10.53
C ASP A 437 2.32 7.40 -9.40
N ASN A 438 3.46 6.76 -9.68
CA ASN A 438 4.61 6.73 -8.77
C ASN A 438 5.55 7.95 -8.94
N GLN A 439 5.08 8.99 -9.63
CA GLN A 439 5.76 10.28 -9.76
C GLN A 439 7.13 10.21 -10.46
N ILE A 440 7.39 9.16 -11.25
CA ILE A 440 8.61 9.06 -12.07
C ILE A 440 8.47 10.01 -13.26
N PRO A 441 9.41 10.95 -13.46
CA PRO A 441 9.39 11.86 -14.62
C PRO A 441 9.47 11.07 -15.93
N VAL A 442 8.39 11.12 -16.71
CA VAL A 442 8.21 10.27 -17.90
C VAL A 442 7.52 11.02 -19.04
N GLU A 443 7.91 10.71 -20.27
CA GLU A 443 7.27 11.11 -21.50
C GLU A 443 6.97 9.90 -22.39
N PHE A 444 5.91 9.99 -23.19
CA PHE A 444 5.44 8.91 -24.06
C PHE A 444 5.36 9.37 -25.51
N ASP A 445 5.87 8.54 -26.43
CA ASP A 445 5.62 8.68 -27.85
C ASP A 445 4.48 7.76 -28.29
N TYR A 446 3.71 8.21 -29.29
CA TYR A 446 2.56 7.49 -29.80
C TYR A 446 2.74 7.09 -31.27
N ALA A 447 2.43 5.83 -31.57
CA ALA A 447 2.32 5.33 -32.95
C ALA A 447 0.92 4.75 -33.16
N ALA A 448 0.24 5.18 -34.23
CA ALA A 448 -1.13 4.76 -34.55
C ALA A 448 -2.15 4.87 -33.39
N GLY A 449 -1.94 5.83 -32.47
CA GLY A 449 -2.83 6.07 -31.33
C GLY A 449 -2.56 5.21 -30.08
N ALA A 450 -1.51 4.38 -30.09
CA ALA A 450 -1.03 3.62 -28.94
C ALA A 450 0.37 4.11 -28.51
N ILE A 451 0.70 3.95 -27.23
CA ILE A 451 2.04 4.25 -26.71
C ILE A 451 3.02 3.28 -27.37
N SER A 452 4.08 3.81 -27.98
CA SER A 452 5.13 3.00 -28.61
C SER A 452 6.44 3.02 -27.83
N THR A 453 6.76 4.15 -27.22
CA THR A 453 8.06 4.39 -26.57
C THR A 453 7.84 5.11 -25.24
N VAL A 454 8.65 4.74 -24.25
CA VAL A 454 8.71 5.37 -22.93
C VAL A 454 10.07 6.04 -22.79
N ARG A 455 10.08 7.31 -22.38
CA ARG A 455 11.29 8.04 -22.01
C ARG A 455 11.17 8.49 -20.58
N LEU A 456 12.12 8.12 -19.72
CA LEU A 456 12.07 8.47 -18.30
C LEU A 456 13.43 8.90 -17.79
N ASP A 457 13.39 9.75 -16.77
CA ASP A 457 14.58 10.09 -16.00
C ASP A 457 15.02 8.90 -15.15
N HIS A 458 16.33 8.64 -15.14
CA HIS A 458 16.91 7.43 -14.58
C HIS A 458 18.31 7.68 -14.01
N VAL A 459 18.68 6.91 -12.99
CA VAL A 459 19.98 6.95 -12.33
C VAL A 459 20.71 5.61 -12.46
N TRP A 460 21.98 5.67 -12.84
CA TRP A 460 22.87 4.52 -12.89
C TRP A 460 24.26 4.87 -12.35
N VAL A 461 25.20 3.91 -12.35
CA VAL A 461 26.53 4.07 -11.76
C VAL A 461 27.58 4.29 -12.85
N GLN A 462 28.50 5.21 -12.60
CA GLN A 462 29.79 5.29 -13.28
C GLN A 462 30.88 4.75 -12.35
N VAL A 463 31.64 3.75 -12.77
CA VAL A 463 32.72 3.13 -11.96
C VAL A 463 34.06 3.19 -12.69
N TYR A 464 35.14 3.44 -11.97
CA TYR A 464 36.50 3.48 -12.51
C TYR A 464 37.21 2.14 -12.31
N LEU A 465 37.42 1.39 -13.40
CA LEU A 465 37.90 0.00 -13.38
C LEU A 465 39.01 -0.24 -14.40
N ASP A 466 39.73 -1.34 -14.23
CA ASP A 466 40.57 -1.92 -15.28
C ASP A 466 39.63 -2.65 -16.25
N HIS A 467 39.42 -2.07 -17.43
CA HIS A 467 38.50 -2.64 -18.41
C HIS A 467 39.20 -3.27 -19.59
N PHE A 468 40.33 -2.72 -20.05
CA PHE A 468 41.00 -3.24 -21.23
C PHE A 468 42.28 -3.99 -20.87
N PRO A 469 42.51 -5.20 -21.42
CA PRO A 469 41.73 -5.87 -22.47
C PRO A 469 40.68 -6.88 -21.98
N TYR A 470 40.55 -7.08 -20.66
CA TYR A 470 39.83 -8.23 -20.07
C TYR A 470 38.37 -7.96 -19.70
N LEU A 471 37.82 -6.81 -20.10
CA LEU A 471 36.42 -6.40 -19.91
C LEU A 471 35.96 -6.45 -18.43
N GLY A 472 36.85 -6.09 -17.51
CA GLY A 472 36.58 -6.10 -16.07
C GLY A 472 36.88 -7.44 -15.37
N ALA A 473 37.14 -8.53 -16.10
CA ALA A 473 37.39 -9.86 -15.53
C ALA A 473 38.77 -10.02 -14.86
N VAL A 474 39.68 -9.07 -15.08
CA VAL A 474 40.98 -8.98 -14.42
C VAL A 474 41.12 -7.56 -13.92
N GLN A 475 41.58 -7.41 -12.68
CA GLN A 475 41.82 -6.10 -12.04
C GLN A 475 43.30 -5.96 -11.70
N ASP A 476 44.05 -5.20 -12.49
CA ASP A 476 45.44 -4.82 -12.21
C ASP A 476 45.59 -3.32 -11.95
N SER A 477 45.18 -2.49 -12.91
CA SER A 477 45.32 -1.02 -12.80
C SER A 477 44.14 -0.32 -13.48
N PRO A 478 43.29 0.39 -12.72
CA PRO A 478 42.13 1.07 -13.28
C PRO A 478 42.50 2.06 -14.38
N ASP A 479 41.80 1.98 -15.51
CA ASP A 479 42.10 2.79 -16.71
C ASP A 479 40.87 3.52 -17.27
N THR A 480 39.67 3.04 -16.98
CA THR A 480 38.45 3.44 -17.71
C THR A 480 37.28 3.69 -16.77
N TRP A 481 36.53 4.77 -17.03
CA TRP A 481 35.21 4.97 -16.44
C TRP A 481 34.14 4.25 -17.28
N LEU A 482 33.39 3.35 -16.65
CA LEU A 482 32.32 2.57 -17.28
C LEU A 482 30.97 2.92 -16.66
N TYR A 483 29.91 2.80 -17.45
CA TYR A 483 28.54 2.89 -16.95
C TYR A 483 28.00 1.49 -16.67
N LEU A 484 27.42 1.32 -15.48
CA LEU A 484 26.77 0.09 -15.03
C LEU A 484 25.39 0.44 -14.49
N ASP A 485 24.39 -0.29 -14.93
CA ASP A 485 23.03 -0.18 -14.41
C ASP A 485 22.55 -1.55 -13.92
N GLY A 486 22.44 -1.69 -12.60
CA GLY A 486 21.92 -2.89 -11.95
C GLY A 486 20.39 -2.90 -11.82
N SER A 487 19.70 -1.81 -12.17
CA SER A 487 18.25 -1.65 -12.00
C SER A 487 17.46 -2.07 -13.24
N PHE A 488 17.99 -1.81 -14.44
CA PHE A 488 17.35 -2.22 -15.69
C PHE A 488 17.54 -3.72 -15.93
N LYS A 489 16.42 -4.44 -16.07
CA LYS A 489 16.42 -5.88 -16.26
C LYS A 489 15.13 -6.33 -16.92
N GLN A 490 15.25 -7.26 -17.87
CA GLN A 490 14.09 -7.89 -18.48
C GLN A 490 13.62 -9.04 -17.59
N ASN A 491 12.32 -9.14 -17.37
CA ASN A 491 11.74 -10.20 -16.54
C ASN A 491 10.81 -11.09 -17.37
N THR A 492 10.71 -12.33 -16.93
CA THR A 492 9.61 -13.22 -17.30
C THR A 492 8.65 -13.32 -16.13
N TYR A 493 7.37 -13.49 -16.45
CA TYR A 493 6.32 -13.60 -15.44
C TYR A 493 5.53 -14.89 -15.61
N THR A 494 5.22 -15.53 -14.48
CA THR A 494 4.28 -16.66 -14.50
C THR A 494 2.85 -16.18 -14.73
N GLY A 495 1.98 -17.07 -15.21
CA GLY A 495 0.54 -16.77 -15.24
C GLY A 495 -0.05 -16.76 -13.83
N SER A 496 -1.05 -15.92 -13.59
CA SER A 496 -1.85 -15.96 -12.35
C SER A 496 -2.88 -17.09 -12.41
N ARG A 497 -3.27 -17.61 -11.24
CA ARG A 497 -4.25 -18.70 -11.09
C ARG A 497 -5.36 -18.25 -10.13
N ASP A 498 -6.61 -18.46 -10.55
CA ASP A 498 -7.76 -18.28 -9.68
C ASP A 498 -7.96 -19.54 -8.83
N VAL A 499 -7.37 -19.56 -7.64
CA VAL A 499 -7.38 -20.73 -6.74
C VAL A 499 -8.81 -21.12 -6.35
N ILE A 500 -9.69 -20.14 -6.15
CA ILE A 500 -11.05 -20.35 -5.64
C ILE A 500 -11.95 -20.99 -6.69
N VAL A 501 -11.80 -20.60 -7.96
CA VAL A 501 -12.43 -21.31 -9.08
C VAL A 501 -11.91 -22.75 -9.18
N GLN A 502 -10.61 -22.99 -8.97
CA GLN A 502 -10.03 -24.34 -9.06
C GLN A 502 -10.49 -25.27 -7.94
N VAL A 503 -10.70 -24.75 -6.71
CA VAL A 503 -11.22 -25.54 -5.58
C VAL A 503 -12.76 -25.69 -5.60
N GLY A 504 -13.46 -25.01 -6.53
CA GLY A 504 -14.90 -25.20 -6.79
C GLY A 504 -15.82 -24.44 -5.83
N VAL A 505 -15.36 -23.33 -5.26
CA VAL A 505 -16.12 -22.50 -4.33
C VAL A 505 -16.89 -21.41 -5.10
N SER A 506 -18.13 -21.11 -4.68
CA SER A 506 -18.92 -20.02 -5.25
C SER A 506 -19.09 -18.89 -4.22
N PRO A 507 -18.34 -17.79 -4.38
CA PRO A 507 -18.49 -16.58 -3.55
C PRO A 507 -19.92 -16.03 -3.48
N GLU A 508 -20.67 -16.13 -4.58
CA GLU A 508 -22.05 -15.64 -4.66
C GLU A 508 -23.01 -16.48 -3.83
N THR A 509 -22.81 -17.80 -3.83
CA THR A 509 -23.60 -18.72 -3.01
C THR A 509 -23.30 -18.46 -1.54
N PHE A 510 -22.03 -18.22 -1.20
CA PHE A 510 -21.63 -17.90 0.17
C PHE A 510 -22.32 -16.63 0.68
N LEU A 511 -22.25 -15.51 -0.06
CA LEU A 511 -22.96 -14.27 0.32
C LEU A 511 -24.48 -14.47 0.43
N THR A 512 -25.07 -15.26 -0.46
CA THR A 512 -26.50 -15.57 -0.41
C THR A 512 -26.87 -16.28 0.90
N ASN A 513 -26.05 -17.23 1.35
CA ASN A 513 -26.26 -17.96 2.60
C ASN A 513 -26.05 -17.07 3.83
N ILE A 514 -25.06 -16.17 3.79
CA ILE A 514 -24.84 -15.14 4.82
C ILE A 514 -26.10 -14.28 4.95
N LYS A 515 -26.60 -13.74 3.84
CA LYS A 515 -27.82 -12.91 3.82
C LYS A 515 -29.05 -13.64 4.30
N ALA A 516 -29.23 -14.90 3.90
CA ALA A 516 -30.36 -15.71 4.34
C ALA A 516 -30.40 -15.94 5.86
N SER A 517 -29.25 -15.82 6.52
CA SER A 517 -29.11 -15.97 7.98
C SER A 517 -28.95 -14.63 8.72
N SER A 518 -28.94 -13.52 7.99
CA SER A 518 -28.84 -12.16 8.54
C SER A 518 -30.23 -11.54 8.69
N THR A 519 -30.38 -10.56 9.58
CA THR A 519 -31.56 -9.71 9.63
C THR A 519 -31.27 -8.42 8.88
N ILE A 520 -32.02 -8.14 7.82
CA ILE A 520 -31.78 -7.01 6.91
C ILE A 520 -33.00 -6.09 6.92
N ASP A 521 -32.76 -4.79 7.12
CA ASP A 521 -33.76 -3.75 6.90
C ASP A 521 -33.36 -2.90 5.68
N SER A 522 -34.09 -3.10 4.59
CA SER A 522 -33.88 -2.38 3.34
C SER A 522 -34.39 -0.94 3.36
N GLN A 523 -35.22 -0.54 4.34
CA GLN A 523 -35.70 0.85 4.45
C GLN A 523 -34.63 1.75 5.06
N THR A 524 -33.94 1.23 6.08
CA THR A 524 -32.87 1.94 6.79
C THR A 524 -31.47 1.61 6.28
N ASN A 525 -31.34 0.72 5.29
CA ASN A 525 -30.07 0.18 4.82
C ASN A 525 -29.20 -0.34 5.99
N SER A 526 -29.79 -1.18 6.83
CA SER A 526 -29.12 -1.73 8.01
C SER A 526 -29.16 -3.26 8.05
N ALA A 527 -28.21 -3.84 8.78
CA ALA A 527 -28.16 -5.27 9.06
C ALA A 527 -27.79 -5.55 10.52
N THR A 528 -28.26 -6.70 11.02
CA THR A 528 -27.89 -7.29 12.31
C THR A 528 -27.77 -8.80 12.18
N ASN A 529 -27.14 -9.45 13.17
CA ASN A 529 -27.03 -10.90 13.24
C ASN A 529 -26.40 -11.53 11.98
N VAL A 530 -25.46 -10.82 11.34
CA VAL A 530 -24.63 -11.39 10.27
C VAL A 530 -23.86 -12.57 10.86
N PRO A 531 -23.96 -13.78 10.28
CA PRO A 531 -23.63 -15.02 10.97
C PRO A 531 -22.11 -15.26 11.06
N GLU A 532 -21.45 -14.64 12.05
CA GLU A 532 -20.00 -14.69 12.22
C GLU A 532 -19.44 -16.12 12.28
N SER A 533 -19.99 -16.99 13.14
CA SER A 533 -19.52 -18.37 13.25
C SER A 533 -19.68 -19.18 11.97
N PHE A 534 -20.67 -18.86 11.13
CA PHE A 534 -20.83 -19.49 9.81
C PHE A 534 -19.74 -19.01 8.86
N ILE A 535 -19.50 -17.70 8.77
CA ILE A 535 -18.46 -17.13 7.91
C ILE A 535 -17.10 -17.73 8.26
N LEU A 536 -16.73 -17.71 9.54
CA LEU A 536 -15.45 -18.23 10.01
C LEU A 536 -15.32 -19.74 9.83
N GLY A 537 -16.40 -20.49 10.04
CA GLY A 537 -16.43 -21.94 9.82
C GLY A 537 -16.25 -22.32 8.35
N GLU A 538 -16.88 -21.59 7.43
CA GLU A 538 -16.71 -21.83 6.00
C GLU A 538 -15.28 -21.51 5.55
N LEU A 539 -14.71 -20.36 5.94
CA LEU A 539 -13.33 -20.01 5.58
C LEU A 539 -12.29 -21.02 6.11
N GLU A 540 -12.54 -21.58 7.30
CA GLU A 540 -11.70 -22.65 7.85
C GLU A 540 -11.80 -23.94 7.02
N LEU A 541 -13.02 -24.35 6.64
CA LEU A 541 -13.24 -25.50 5.76
C LEU A 541 -12.58 -25.34 4.39
N LEU A 542 -12.50 -24.11 3.86
CA LEU A 542 -11.86 -23.81 2.58
C LEU A 542 -10.32 -23.89 2.62
N SER A 543 -9.71 -23.76 3.81
CA SER A 543 -8.26 -23.80 3.95
C SER A 543 -7.64 -25.14 3.53
N GLU A 544 -8.34 -26.27 3.76
CA GLU A 544 -7.84 -27.60 3.41
C GLU A 544 -7.84 -27.87 1.89
N PRO A 545 -8.93 -27.63 1.13
CA PRO A 545 -8.91 -27.67 -0.32
C PRO A 545 -7.86 -26.76 -0.95
N VAL A 546 -7.70 -25.53 -0.45
CA VAL A 546 -6.67 -24.59 -0.91
C VAL A 546 -5.28 -25.19 -0.66
N ARG A 547 -5.00 -25.64 0.57
CA ARG A 547 -3.73 -26.28 0.92
C ARG A 547 -3.42 -27.49 0.04
N ASN A 548 -4.41 -28.35 -0.22
CA ASN A 548 -4.27 -29.53 -1.08
C ASN A 548 -3.98 -29.13 -2.53
N TYR A 549 -4.66 -28.10 -3.05
CA TYR A 549 -4.39 -27.57 -4.38
C TYR A 549 -2.97 -27.01 -4.50
N LEU A 550 -2.53 -26.20 -3.53
CA LEU A 550 -1.19 -25.64 -3.50
C LEU A 550 -0.12 -26.74 -3.45
N ALA A 551 -0.27 -27.70 -2.54
CA ALA A 551 0.66 -28.83 -2.41
C ALA A 551 0.72 -29.69 -3.68
N ALA A 552 -0.42 -29.99 -4.31
CA ALA A 552 -0.47 -30.77 -5.55
C ALA A 552 0.19 -30.09 -6.76
N ASN A 553 0.41 -28.77 -6.68
CA ASN A 553 1.00 -27.97 -7.75
C ASN A 553 2.36 -27.34 -7.36
N GLU A 554 2.95 -27.77 -6.24
CA GLU A 554 4.23 -27.24 -5.73
C GLU A 554 4.20 -25.71 -5.53
N LEU A 555 3.06 -25.19 -5.05
CA LEU A 555 2.83 -23.76 -4.79
C LEU A 555 2.74 -23.46 -3.29
N THR A 556 2.90 -22.18 -2.97
CA THR A 556 2.64 -21.55 -1.66
C THR A 556 1.59 -20.44 -1.83
N THR A 557 1.14 -19.84 -0.73
CA THR A 557 0.25 -18.67 -0.75
C THR A 557 0.89 -17.48 -1.47
N GLU A 558 2.22 -17.40 -1.47
CA GLU A 558 3.01 -16.36 -2.12
C GLU A 558 3.25 -16.69 -3.60
N THR A 559 3.56 -17.96 -3.92
CA THR A 559 3.95 -18.37 -5.29
C THR A 559 2.79 -18.73 -6.20
N VAL A 560 1.56 -18.82 -5.68
CA VAL A 560 0.37 -19.15 -6.49
C VAL A 560 -0.04 -18.05 -7.47
N PHE A 561 0.31 -16.80 -7.15
CA PHE A 561 0.06 -15.64 -8.01
C PHE A 561 1.19 -15.40 -8.98
N ARG A 562 1.00 -14.41 -9.86
CA ARG A 562 2.00 -13.95 -10.82
C ARG A 562 3.33 -13.69 -10.12
N GLN A 563 4.34 -14.49 -10.45
CA GLN A 563 5.71 -14.34 -9.98
C GLN A 563 6.53 -13.61 -11.04
N ARG A 564 7.43 -12.76 -10.58
CA ARG A 564 8.48 -12.18 -11.40
C ARG A 564 9.73 -13.05 -11.32
N THR A 565 10.34 -13.32 -12.45
CA THR A 565 11.65 -13.96 -12.55
C THR A 565 12.55 -13.09 -13.41
N VAL A 566 13.66 -12.64 -12.84
CA VAL A 566 14.66 -11.87 -13.58
C VAL A 566 15.27 -12.78 -14.64
N ASN A 567 15.39 -12.30 -15.88
CA ASN A 567 16.17 -13.00 -16.89
C ASN A 567 17.65 -12.79 -16.55
N GLU A 568 18.23 -13.77 -15.85
CA GLU A 568 19.59 -13.70 -15.34
C GLU A 568 20.62 -13.55 -16.45
N GLU A 569 21.59 -12.67 -16.22
CA GLU A 569 22.77 -12.50 -17.07
C GLU A 569 24.01 -12.79 -16.22
N ARG A 570 24.71 -13.89 -16.56
CA ARG A 570 25.96 -14.31 -15.91
C ARG A 570 27.03 -14.52 -16.96
N PHE A 571 27.52 -13.41 -17.51
CA PHE A 571 28.49 -13.43 -18.61
C PHE A 571 29.93 -13.51 -18.11
N GLY A 572 30.19 -13.23 -16.83
CA GLY A 572 31.54 -13.15 -16.28
C GLY A 572 32.34 -11.97 -16.85
N LEU A 573 31.66 -10.99 -17.45
CA LEU A 573 32.22 -9.79 -18.09
C LEU A 573 31.28 -8.61 -17.89
N LEU A 574 31.83 -7.39 -17.80
CA LEU A 574 31.01 -6.18 -17.76
C LEU A 574 30.42 -5.84 -19.15
N PRO A 575 29.26 -5.18 -19.23
CA PRO A 575 28.66 -4.76 -20.48
C PRO A 575 29.59 -3.89 -21.33
N VAL A 576 29.58 -4.10 -22.65
CA VAL A 576 30.34 -3.32 -23.65
C VAL A 576 29.46 -2.39 -24.49
N THR A 577 28.15 -2.44 -24.29
CA THR A 577 27.14 -1.62 -24.98
C THR A 577 26.13 -1.10 -23.97
N ASP A 578 25.52 0.04 -24.27
CA ASP A 578 24.41 0.55 -23.47
C ASP A 578 23.25 -0.47 -23.48
N GLN A 579 22.61 -0.67 -22.32
CA GLN A 579 21.51 -1.62 -22.15
C GLN A 579 20.18 -1.08 -22.74
N TYR A 580 20.12 0.23 -22.96
CA TYR A 580 19.01 0.99 -23.52
C TYR A 580 19.55 2.21 -24.27
N LYS A 581 18.67 2.89 -25.02
CA LYS A 581 19.07 4.10 -25.73
C LYS A 581 19.13 5.28 -24.76
N LEU A 582 20.31 5.87 -24.62
CA LEU A 582 20.51 7.13 -23.92
C LEU A 582 20.07 8.30 -24.81
N THR A 583 19.10 9.09 -24.36
CA THR A 583 18.67 10.32 -25.05
C THR A 583 19.34 11.56 -24.48
N ALA A 584 19.69 11.52 -23.19
CA ALA A 584 20.49 12.53 -22.52
C ALA A 584 21.37 11.86 -21.44
N THR A 585 22.65 12.25 -21.35
CA THR A 585 23.52 11.90 -20.23
C THR A 585 23.82 13.16 -19.45
N GLY A 586 23.16 13.29 -18.30
CA GLY A 586 23.20 14.47 -17.45
C GLY A 586 24.34 14.46 -16.44
N LEU A 587 24.06 15.06 -15.29
CA LEU A 587 25.02 15.35 -14.24
C LEU A 587 25.51 14.08 -13.55
N LYS A 588 26.73 14.17 -13.01
CA LYS A 588 27.39 13.10 -12.27
C LYS A 588 27.69 13.54 -10.85
N PHE A 589 27.55 12.67 -9.88
CA PHE A 589 27.76 13.05 -8.48
C PHE A 589 28.43 11.93 -7.68
N SER A 590 29.44 12.27 -6.88
CA SER A 590 30.04 11.33 -5.93
C SER A 590 29.12 11.07 -4.72
N GLN A 591 28.19 11.99 -4.45
CA GLN A 591 27.11 11.87 -3.46
C GLN A 591 25.79 12.34 -4.08
N LEU A 592 24.68 11.67 -3.75
CA LEU A 592 23.37 12.08 -4.24
C LEU A 592 23.01 13.50 -3.74
N PRO A 593 22.54 14.42 -4.61
CA PRO A 593 22.01 15.72 -4.18
C PRO A 593 20.81 15.58 -3.24
N ASP A 594 20.62 16.51 -2.31
CA ASP A 594 19.52 16.41 -1.33
C ASP A 594 18.14 16.55 -1.98
N ALA A 595 18.04 17.27 -3.11
CA ALA A 595 16.81 17.41 -3.90
C ALA A 595 16.29 16.10 -4.54
N LEU A 596 17.06 15.00 -4.46
CA LEU A 596 16.64 13.67 -4.89
C LEU A 596 16.32 12.74 -3.70
N ARG A 597 16.28 13.27 -2.47
CA ARG A 597 15.91 12.53 -1.26
C ARG A 597 14.54 12.99 -0.77
N HIS A 598 13.74 12.05 -0.28
CA HIS A 598 12.51 12.37 0.44
C HIS A 598 12.82 12.83 1.86
N HIS A 599 12.02 13.76 2.40
CA HIS A 599 12.21 14.29 3.74
C HIS A 599 11.02 14.01 4.64
N VAL A 600 11.32 13.89 5.93
CA VAL A 600 10.33 13.89 7.00
C VAL A 600 10.67 14.97 8.01
N ASP A 601 9.64 15.66 8.47
CA ASP A 601 9.70 16.62 9.55
C ASP A 601 8.83 16.11 10.71
N ILE A 602 9.43 15.98 11.89
CA ILE A 602 8.74 15.62 13.13
C ILE A 602 8.73 16.87 14.01
N THR A 603 7.53 17.44 14.21
CA THR A 603 7.32 18.63 15.02
C THR A 603 6.41 18.33 16.19
N LEU A 604 6.80 18.76 17.39
CA LEU A 604 5.95 18.75 18.57
C LEU A 604 5.61 20.19 18.97
N ARG A 605 4.32 20.47 19.15
CA ARG A 605 3.82 21.79 19.58
C ARG A 605 3.00 21.68 20.85
N GLN A 606 2.96 22.75 21.64
CA GLN A 606 1.98 22.89 22.70
C GLN A 606 0.60 23.20 22.11
N ALA A 607 -0.45 23.03 22.92
CA ALA A 607 -1.82 23.37 22.55
C ALA A 607 -2.02 24.84 22.10
N ASP A 608 -1.11 25.76 22.45
CA ASP A 608 -1.13 27.16 21.97
C ASP A 608 -0.45 27.38 20.60
N GLY A 609 0.03 26.29 19.97
CA GLY A 609 0.74 26.28 18.70
C GLY A 609 2.23 26.59 18.81
N SER A 610 2.77 26.84 20.01
CA SER A 610 4.21 27.06 20.19
C SER A 610 5.02 25.78 19.96
N GLU A 611 6.08 25.88 19.16
CA GLU A 611 6.97 24.76 18.87
C GLU A 611 7.84 24.40 20.09
N LEU A 612 7.80 23.12 20.49
CA LEU A 612 8.64 22.56 21.53
C LEU A 612 9.90 21.95 20.95
N LEU A 613 9.77 21.16 19.88
CA LEU A 613 10.89 20.59 19.14
C LEU A 613 10.51 20.38 17.67
N ASN A 614 11.51 20.48 16.80
CA ASN A 614 11.43 20.17 15.38
C ASN A 614 12.65 19.35 14.99
N TYR A 615 12.43 18.31 14.18
CA TYR A 615 13.49 17.50 13.61
C TYR A 615 13.15 17.18 12.16
N ARG A 616 13.83 17.85 11.24
CA ARG A 616 13.78 17.58 9.81
C ARG A 616 14.98 16.75 9.37
N THR A 617 14.73 15.65 8.69
CA THR A 617 15.78 14.80 8.10
C THR A 617 15.30 14.14 6.80
N ASN A 618 16.21 13.46 6.10
CA ASN A 618 15.87 12.64 4.94
C ASN A 618 15.48 11.21 5.35
N LEU A 619 14.51 10.61 4.66
CA LEU A 619 13.99 9.27 4.97
C LEU A 619 15.08 8.19 4.99
N VAL A 620 16.04 8.28 4.06
CA VAL A 620 17.20 7.37 3.99
C VAL A 620 17.98 7.33 5.32
N SER A 621 18.08 8.45 6.04
CA SER A 621 18.78 8.48 7.33
C SER A 621 18.04 7.77 8.47
N LEU A 622 16.75 7.50 8.28
CA LEU A 622 15.85 6.85 9.23
C LEU A 622 15.54 5.41 8.86
N ALA A 623 15.96 4.96 7.67
CA ALA A 623 15.78 3.60 7.21
C ALA A 623 16.25 2.61 8.29
N GLU A 624 15.36 1.69 8.69
CA GLU A 624 15.63 0.60 9.64
C GLU A 624 15.84 1.05 11.10
N LYS A 625 15.72 2.35 11.38
CA LYS A 625 16.01 2.90 12.71
C LYS A 625 14.78 2.96 13.59
N ARG A 626 14.99 2.76 14.89
CA ARG A 626 13.96 3.01 15.91
C ARG A 626 13.86 4.51 16.17
N ILE A 627 12.68 5.08 15.98
CA ILE A 627 12.39 6.48 16.29
C ILE A 627 11.44 6.52 17.48
N THR A 628 11.81 7.23 18.54
CA THR A 628 10.96 7.37 19.73
C THR A 628 10.82 8.83 20.16
N LEU A 629 9.61 9.21 20.52
CA LEU A 629 9.33 10.42 21.29
C LEU A 629 8.96 10.02 22.71
N SER A 630 9.71 10.54 23.68
CA SER A 630 9.53 10.25 25.11
C SER A 630 9.77 11.51 25.95
N TYR A 631 9.60 11.41 27.26
CA TYR A 631 9.75 12.55 28.17
C TYR A 631 10.69 12.20 29.31
N ASP A 632 11.79 12.92 29.46
CA ASP A 632 12.67 12.81 30.63
C ASP A 632 12.18 13.76 31.75
N PRO A 633 12.34 13.42 33.05
CA PRO A 633 12.13 14.37 34.12
C PRO A 633 13.00 15.63 33.91
N ALA A 634 12.41 16.82 34.01
CA ALA A 634 13.09 18.07 33.66
C ALA A 634 14.24 18.40 34.64
N THR A 635 14.12 17.97 35.90
CA THR A 635 15.11 18.19 36.95
C THR A 635 15.33 16.94 37.80
N GLU A 636 16.36 16.97 38.63
CA GLU A 636 16.64 15.92 39.62
C GLU A 636 15.51 15.78 40.66
N ASP A 637 14.86 16.88 41.04
CA ASP A 637 13.71 16.84 41.94
C ASP A 637 12.52 16.14 41.27
N ASP A 638 12.28 16.40 39.98
CA ASP A 638 11.26 15.68 39.20
C ASP A 638 11.57 14.17 39.12
N ARG A 639 12.85 13.78 38.94
CA ARG A 639 13.27 12.38 38.96
C ARG A 639 12.95 11.71 40.31
N LEU A 640 13.24 12.38 41.41
CA LEU A 640 12.93 11.88 42.76
C LEU A 640 11.42 11.75 43.01
N VAL A 641 10.60 12.66 42.46
CA VAL A 641 9.14 12.54 42.50
C VAL A 641 8.70 11.27 41.75
N ALA A 642 9.17 11.06 40.52
CA ALA A 642 8.84 9.86 39.75
C ALA A 642 9.14 8.55 40.52
N GLU A 643 10.29 8.49 41.20
CA GLU A 643 10.68 7.33 42.02
C GLU A 643 9.81 7.16 43.27
N SER A 644 9.49 8.26 43.95
CA SER A 644 8.69 8.20 45.19
C SER A 644 7.25 7.74 44.97
N PHE A 645 6.72 7.92 43.75
CA PHE A 645 5.37 7.54 43.33
C PHE A 645 5.35 6.34 42.35
N ALA A 646 6.44 5.56 42.28
CA ALA A 646 6.56 4.48 41.30
C ALA A 646 5.48 3.37 41.39
N GLU A 647 4.92 3.17 42.58
CA GLU A 647 3.95 2.12 42.86
C GLU A 647 2.50 2.64 42.95
N THR A 648 2.27 3.94 42.72
CA THR A 648 0.93 4.52 42.81
C THR A 648 0.19 4.44 41.48
N SER A 649 -1.07 4.01 41.53
CA SER A 649 -1.97 4.02 40.36
C SER A 649 -2.41 5.43 39.97
N GLU A 650 -2.55 6.34 40.94
CA GLU A 650 -2.86 7.77 40.73
C GLU A 650 -1.58 8.58 40.95
N PHE A 651 -0.83 8.82 39.87
CA PHE A 651 0.42 9.56 39.92
C PHE A 651 0.16 11.07 39.93
N PRO A 652 0.75 11.88 40.83
CA PRO A 652 0.46 13.32 40.94
C PRO A 652 1.10 14.14 39.80
N ALA A 653 0.41 14.23 38.66
CA ALA A 653 0.89 14.91 37.45
C ALA A 653 1.27 16.38 37.68
N TYR A 654 0.57 17.09 38.57
CA TYR A 654 0.85 18.50 38.90
C TYR A 654 2.21 18.74 39.57
N LEU A 655 2.88 17.69 40.07
CA LEU A 655 4.23 17.77 40.65
C LEU A 655 5.34 17.57 39.62
N MET A 656 5.01 17.22 38.38
CA MET A 656 6.01 16.85 37.38
C MET A 656 6.18 17.88 36.28
N SER A 657 7.43 18.28 36.08
CA SER A 657 7.91 18.92 34.86
C SER A 657 8.72 17.94 34.04
N LEU A 658 8.48 17.94 32.73
CA LEU A 658 9.03 16.98 31.78
C LEU A 658 9.70 17.69 30.61
N THR A 659 10.75 17.10 30.05
CA THR A 659 11.40 17.56 28.83
C THR A 659 11.14 16.53 27.73
N PRO A 660 10.45 16.88 26.62
CA PRO A 660 10.28 15.95 25.50
C PRO A 660 11.62 15.71 24.81
N VAL A 661 11.87 14.46 24.42
CA VAL A 661 13.12 14.02 23.81
C VAL A 661 12.79 13.09 22.64
N LEU A 662 13.28 13.46 21.45
CA LEU A 662 13.21 12.63 20.26
C LEU A 662 14.54 11.88 20.10
N LYS A 663 14.46 10.56 19.95
CA LYS A 663 15.63 9.69 19.74
C LYS A 663 15.51 8.92 18.44
N VAL A 664 16.66 8.68 17.82
CA VAL A 664 16.85 7.78 16.68
C VAL A 664 17.94 6.78 17.06
N ASP A 665 17.61 5.49 17.10
CA ASP A 665 18.47 4.40 17.61
C ASP A 665 19.09 4.71 18.98
N GLY A 666 18.26 5.23 19.90
CA GLY A 666 18.68 5.62 21.25
C GLY A 666 19.52 6.90 21.34
N GLN A 667 19.93 7.49 20.22
CA GLN A 667 20.63 8.77 20.19
C GLN A 667 19.63 9.93 20.21
N ILE A 668 19.82 10.89 21.10
CA ILE A 668 18.99 12.09 21.17
C ILE A 668 19.29 12.97 19.95
N VAL A 669 18.29 13.20 19.11
CA VAL A 669 18.39 14.06 17.91
C VAL A 669 17.70 15.40 18.09
N ALA A 670 16.72 15.49 18.99
CA ALA A 670 16.08 16.73 19.37
C ALA A 670 15.61 16.68 20.83
N THR A 671 15.60 17.84 21.48
CA THR A 671 15.17 18.02 22.87
C THR A 671 14.27 19.25 22.93
N GLY A 672 13.21 19.18 23.73
CA GLY A 672 12.28 20.28 23.94
C GLY A 672 12.96 21.56 24.38
N SER A 673 12.57 22.67 23.78
CA SER A 673 13.08 24.01 24.09
C SER A 673 12.74 24.46 25.53
N ASN A 674 11.67 23.91 26.11
CA ASN A 674 11.19 24.21 27.46
C ASN A 674 10.64 22.95 28.14
N ALA A 675 10.65 22.95 29.48
CA ALA A 675 9.95 21.94 30.26
C ALA A 675 8.43 22.15 30.18
N VAL A 676 7.69 21.05 30.16
CA VAL A 676 6.22 21.01 30.07
C VAL A 676 5.66 20.27 31.28
N GLY A 677 4.50 20.68 31.78
CA GLY A 677 3.82 19.94 32.84
C GLY A 677 3.34 18.58 32.32
N MET A 678 3.45 17.53 33.13
CA MET A 678 2.91 16.21 32.80
C MET A 678 1.39 16.27 32.55
N GLY A 679 0.91 15.50 31.58
CA GLY A 679 -0.50 15.40 31.21
C GLY A 679 -1.03 16.60 30.40
N ARG A 680 -0.18 17.55 30.01
CA ARG A 680 -0.58 18.63 29.11
C ARG A 680 -0.72 18.14 27.66
N GLU A 681 -1.74 18.62 26.98
CA GLU A 681 -1.95 18.40 25.53
C GLU A 681 -0.84 18.98 24.68
N GLN A 682 -0.45 18.20 23.68
CA GLN A 682 0.52 18.55 22.66
C GLN A 682 0.08 18.02 21.30
N GLU A 683 0.45 18.74 20.25
CA GLU A 683 0.24 18.33 18.86
C GLU A 683 1.56 17.74 18.33
N LEU A 684 1.53 16.48 17.92
CA LEU A 684 2.62 15.81 17.20
C LEU A 684 2.29 15.81 15.71
N GLU A 685 3.03 16.57 14.92
CA GLU A 685 2.96 16.55 13.46
C GLU A 685 4.14 15.74 12.89
N VAL A 686 3.84 14.81 11.99
CA VAL A 686 4.82 14.16 11.12
C VAL A 686 4.48 14.49 9.68
N ALA A 687 5.31 15.33 9.05
CA ALA A 687 5.12 15.79 7.68
C ALA A 687 6.07 15.06 6.72
N PHE A 688 5.53 14.51 5.64
CA PHE A 688 6.27 13.83 4.58
C PHE A 688 6.31 14.73 3.35
N GLU A 689 7.50 15.18 2.98
CA GLU A 689 7.73 16.00 1.79
C GLU A 689 8.20 15.14 0.63
N THR A 690 7.45 15.17 -0.47
CA THR A 690 7.78 14.49 -1.73
C THR A 690 8.64 15.38 -2.62
N LEU A 691 9.28 14.78 -3.62
CA LEU A 691 10.21 15.49 -4.52
C LEU A 691 9.57 16.58 -5.38
N ASP A 692 8.25 16.56 -5.58
CA ASP A 692 7.51 17.63 -6.26
C ASP A 692 7.14 18.81 -5.35
N GLY A 693 7.58 18.77 -4.08
CA GLY A 693 7.30 19.75 -3.04
C GLY A 693 5.93 19.60 -2.39
N SER A 694 5.17 18.56 -2.71
CA SER A 694 3.94 18.24 -1.98
C SER A 694 4.27 17.78 -0.56
N VAL A 695 3.40 18.12 0.40
CA VAL A 695 3.60 17.76 1.81
C VAL A 695 2.33 17.13 2.34
N ASP A 696 2.44 15.86 2.72
CA ASP A 696 1.41 15.10 3.42
C ASP A 696 1.68 15.14 4.93
N ARG A 697 0.64 15.22 5.76
CA ARG A 697 0.80 15.43 7.21
C ARG A 697 -0.05 14.45 8.01
N VAL A 698 0.60 13.81 8.97
CA VAL A 698 -0.06 13.10 10.06
C VAL A 698 -0.01 14.00 11.29
N ILE A 699 -1.16 14.29 11.90
CA ILE A 699 -1.27 15.15 13.08
C ILE A 699 -1.98 14.37 14.17
N ASP A 700 -1.29 14.14 15.28
CA ASP A 700 -1.79 13.42 16.44
C ASP A 700 -1.80 14.34 17.67
N GLU A 701 -2.84 14.22 18.48
CA GLU A 701 -2.85 14.79 19.82
C GLU A 701 -2.29 13.80 20.84
N ILE A 702 -1.34 14.26 21.66
CA ILE A 702 -0.69 13.43 22.67
C ILE A 702 -0.64 14.15 24.02
N ALA A 703 -0.57 13.38 25.09
CA ALA A 703 -0.38 13.89 26.44
C ALA A 703 1.10 13.84 26.84
N ALA A 704 1.62 14.93 27.39
CA ALA A 704 2.99 14.99 27.89
C ALA A 704 3.25 13.92 28.96
N GLY A 705 4.23 13.05 28.73
CA GLY A 705 4.57 11.92 29.60
C GLY A 705 4.25 10.54 29.03
N GLY A 706 3.55 10.45 27.90
CA GLY A 706 3.41 9.21 27.14
C GLY A 706 4.74 8.75 26.50
N TYR A 707 4.81 7.50 26.07
CA TYR A 707 5.97 6.96 25.34
C TYR A 707 5.53 6.53 23.94
N HIS A 708 6.17 7.06 22.89
CA HIS A 708 5.74 6.85 21.51
C HIS A 708 6.89 6.31 20.66
N ALA A 709 6.62 5.26 19.89
CA ALA A 709 7.47 4.80 18.79
C ALA A 709 6.84 5.21 17.45
N LEU A 710 7.63 5.83 16.58
CA LEU A 710 7.23 6.17 15.21
C LEU A 710 7.87 5.15 14.28
N VAL A 711 7.07 4.23 13.74
CA VAL A 711 7.56 3.14 12.88
C VAL A 711 7.26 3.50 11.44
N LEU A 712 8.32 3.58 10.63
CA LEU A 712 8.23 3.90 9.21
C LEU A 712 8.31 2.63 8.36
N ASN A 713 7.51 2.58 7.29
CA ASN A 713 7.65 1.59 6.23
C ASN A 713 7.67 2.27 4.87
N ASP A 714 8.85 2.36 4.28
CA ASP A 714 9.07 3.06 3.02
C ASP A 714 8.85 2.20 1.77
N GLN A 715 8.72 0.87 1.92
CA GLN A 715 8.29 -0.06 0.86
C GLN A 715 7.80 -1.39 1.45
N GLN A 716 8.69 -2.17 2.09
CA GLN A 716 8.35 -3.49 2.63
C GLN A 716 9.02 -3.76 3.98
N MET A 717 8.29 -4.44 4.87
CA MET A 717 8.80 -4.93 6.15
C MET A 717 9.10 -6.44 6.06
N VAL A 718 10.29 -6.77 5.54
CA VAL A 718 10.72 -8.15 5.33
C VAL A 718 10.98 -8.91 6.64
N SER A 719 10.99 -10.25 6.56
CA SER A 719 11.15 -11.13 7.72
C SER A 719 12.47 -10.93 8.47
N GLU A 720 13.52 -10.50 7.77
CA GLU A 720 14.82 -10.19 8.37
C GLU A 720 14.71 -9.11 9.46
N TYR A 721 13.88 -8.08 9.27
CA TYR A 721 13.64 -7.05 10.29
C TYR A 721 12.92 -7.60 11.51
N VAL A 722 11.91 -8.44 11.28
CA VAL A 722 11.17 -9.13 12.35
C VAL A 722 12.12 -9.98 13.18
N GLN A 723 13.01 -10.74 12.53
CA GLN A 723 13.98 -11.61 13.20
C GLN A 723 15.05 -10.81 13.96
N GLN A 724 15.56 -9.71 13.41
CA GLN A 724 16.50 -8.81 14.10
C GLN A 724 15.85 -8.22 15.36
N GLN A 725 14.62 -7.70 15.24
CA GLN A 725 13.89 -7.15 16.37
C GLN A 725 13.55 -8.21 17.43
N ALA A 726 13.18 -9.43 17.01
CA ALA A 726 12.93 -10.54 17.92
C ALA A 726 14.18 -10.90 18.75
N GLN A 727 15.36 -10.95 18.11
CA GLN A 727 16.63 -11.21 18.79
C GLN A 727 16.98 -10.10 19.78
N GLN A 728 16.76 -8.84 19.41
CA GLN A 728 17.00 -7.70 20.30
C GLN A 728 16.09 -7.75 21.53
N LEU A 729 14.79 -7.96 21.35
CA LEU A 729 13.84 -8.08 22.46
C LEU A 729 14.12 -9.32 23.33
N GLN A 730 14.56 -10.43 22.74
CA GLN A 730 14.98 -11.60 23.51
C GLN A 730 16.20 -11.28 24.38
N ALA A 731 17.21 -10.59 23.84
CA ALA A 731 18.37 -10.16 24.62
C ALA A 731 17.98 -9.20 25.76
N THR A 732 17.02 -8.30 25.52
CA THR A 732 16.45 -7.43 26.57
C THR A 732 15.70 -8.25 27.63
N SER A 733 14.90 -9.23 27.24
CA SER A 733 14.19 -10.15 28.14
C SER A 733 15.16 -10.94 29.03
N ASP A 734 16.25 -11.47 28.46
CA ASP A 734 17.28 -12.21 29.18
C ASP A 734 17.97 -11.31 30.22
N LYS A 735 18.24 -10.04 29.88
CA LYS A 735 18.80 -9.06 30.83
C LYS A 735 17.83 -8.72 31.96
N LEU A 736 16.55 -8.50 31.65
CA LEU A 736 15.50 -8.20 32.63
C LEU A 736 15.29 -9.36 33.62
N SER A 737 15.19 -10.60 33.11
CA SER A 737 15.00 -11.79 33.94
C SER A 737 16.21 -12.12 34.82
N ALA A 738 17.42 -11.82 34.35
CA ALA A 738 18.65 -11.96 35.13
C ALA A 738 18.93 -10.77 36.07
N TYR A 739 18.08 -9.73 36.07
CA TYR A 739 18.33 -8.45 36.76
C TYR A 739 19.68 -7.81 36.39
N ASN A 740 20.15 -8.02 35.17
CA ASN A 740 21.34 -7.36 34.63
C ASN A 740 20.94 -6.04 33.96
N LEU A 741 20.74 -5.00 34.78
CA LEU A 741 20.08 -3.78 34.35
C LEU A 741 21.02 -2.68 33.86
N SER A 742 22.35 -2.82 33.99
CA SER A 742 23.30 -1.71 33.77
C SER A 742 23.26 -1.07 32.39
N ASP A 743 22.87 -1.84 31.37
CA ASP A 743 22.79 -1.40 29.99
C ASP A 743 21.34 -1.14 29.54
N LEU A 744 20.38 -1.24 30.44
CA LEU A 744 18.96 -1.06 30.14
C LEU A 744 18.49 0.35 30.52
N ASN A 745 17.61 0.88 29.69
CA ASN A 745 16.91 2.13 29.89
C ASN A 745 15.53 2.04 29.22
N ARG A 746 14.70 3.08 29.36
CA ARG A 746 13.35 3.09 28.77
C ARG A 746 13.35 2.88 27.24
N ASP A 747 14.37 3.35 26.55
CA ASP A 747 14.41 3.31 25.09
C ASP A 747 14.67 1.91 24.53
N ASN A 748 15.64 1.18 25.11
CA ASN A 748 15.90 -0.21 24.74
C ASN A 748 15.05 -1.24 25.52
N THR A 749 13.96 -0.77 26.17
CA THR A 749 12.93 -1.61 26.77
C THR A 749 11.55 -1.25 26.21
N ILE A 750 10.94 -0.16 26.68
CA ILE A 750 9.63 0.34 26.21
C ILE A 750 9.71 0.74 24.74
N GLY A 751 10.73 1.51 24.35
CA GLY A 751 10.92 1.91 22.95
C GLY A 751 11.06 0.71 22.00
N ASP A 752 11.89 -0.27 22.36
CA ASP A 752 12.06 -1.53 21.61
C ASP A 752 10.78 -2.35 21.50
N LEU A 753 10.03 -2.44 22.60
CA LEU A 753 8.75 -3.13 22.64
C LEU A 753 7.74 -2.50 21.67
N LEU A 754 7.54 -1.19 21.77
CA LEU A 754 6.60 -0.45 20.93
C LEU A 754 7.01 -0.47 19.45
N HIS A 755 8.32 -0.37 19.17
CA HIS A 755 8.85 -0.52 17.81
C HIS A 755 8.59 -1.93 17.25
N GLY A 756 8.77 -2.98 18.06
CA GLY A 756 8.47 -4.35 17.68
C GLY A 756 7.00 -4.60 17.33
N LEU A 757 6.07 -3.98 18.04
CA LEU A 757 4.64 -4.01 17.70
C LEU A 757 4.37 -3.38 16.33
N GLY A 758 5.02 -2.25 16.02
CA GLY A 758 4.89 -1.60 14.71
C GLY A 758 5.53 -2.40 13.57
N ILE A 759 6.69 -3.04 13.81
CA ILE A 759 7.30 -3.99 12.86
C ILE A 759 6.35 -5.16 12.59
N SER A 760 5.74 -5.73 13.63
CA SER A 760 4.74 -6.79 13.50
C SER A 760 3.56 -6.36 12.63
N TYR A 761 3.03 -5.16 12.86
CA TYR A 761 1.95 -4.61 12.04
C TYR A 761 2.36 -4.53 10.56
N PHE A 762 3.48 -3.87 10.25
CA PHE A 762 3.89 -3.66 8.86
C PHE A 762 4.23 -4.97 8.14
N HIS A 763 4.88 -5.90 8.84
CA HIS A 763 5.17 -7.22 8.30
C HIS A 763 3.90 -7.96 7.91
N GLN A 764 2.89 -7.96 8.78
CA GLN A 764 1.63 -8.66 8.52
C GLN A 764 0.83 -8.03 7.39
N ILE A 765 0.68 -6.69 7.39
CA ILE A 765 -0.10 -6.00 6.35
C ILE A 765 0.57 -6.16 4.97
N ASP A 766 1.90 -6.12 4.88
CA ASP A 766 2.60 -6.30 3.60
C ASP A 766 2.34 -7.69 3.03
N ARG A 767 2.39 -8.75 3.86
CA ARG A 767 2.10 -10.12 3.42
C ARG A 767 0.65 -10.32 3.00
N PHE A 768 -0.30 -9.82 3.78
CA PHE A 768 -1.72 -9.92 3.41
C PHE A 768 -2.04 -9.10 2.15
N ASN A 769 -1.43 -7.92 1.99
CA ASN A 769 -1.62 -7.12 0.80
C ASN A 769 -0.95 -7.71 -0.44
N GLN A 770 0.14 -8.48 -0.31
CA GLN A 770 0.66 -9.28 -1.42
C GLN A 770 -0.35 -10.33 -1.92
N ILE A 771 -1.05 -11.01 -0.99
CA ILE A 771 -2.12 -11.97 -1.36
C ILE A 771 -3.29 -11.24 -2.03
N THR A 772 -3.72 -10.12 -1.47
CA THR A 772 -4.81 -9.28 -2.01
C THR A 772 -4.47 -8.78 -3.42
N ALA A 773 -3.26 -8.25 -3.60
CA ALA A 773 -2.74 -7.76 -4.89
C ALA A 773 -2.67 -8.88 -5.94
N GLY A 774 -2.13 -10.04 -5.56
CA GLY A 774 -2.03 -11.21 -6.42
C GLY A 774 -3.39 -11.72 -6.91
N ASN A 775 -4.38 -11.76 -6.01
CA ASN A 775 -5.76 -12.16 -6.33
C ASN A 775 -6.48 -11.16 -7.25
N LEU A 776 -6.25 -9.86 -7.04
CA LEU A 776 -6.86 -8.80 -7.86
C LEU A 776 -6.13 -8.54 -9.18
N GLY A 777 -4.90 -9.05 -9.33
CA GLY A 777 -4.05 -8.74 -10.48
C GLY A 777 -3.59 -7.29 -10.46
N VAL A 778 -3.19 -6.79 -9.29
CA VAL A 778 -2.68 -5.44 -9.06
C VAL A 778 -1.20 -5.53 -8.66
N ALA A 779 -0.39 -4.57 -9.13
CA ALA A 779 0.98 -4.33 -8.72
C ALA A 779 1.00 -3.06 -7.85
N PRO A 780 0.90 -3.18 -6.51
CA PRO A 780 0.95 -2.04 -5.62
C PRO A 780 2.39 -1.61 -5.36
N THR A 781 2.62 -0.31 -5.27
CA THR A 781 3.84 0.30 -4.72
C THR A 781 3.47 1.03 -3.44
N ARG A 782 4.14 0.75 -2.32
CA ARG A 782 3.88 1.45 -1.06
C ARG A 782 4.57 2.82 -1.12
N MET A 783 3.90 3.86 -0.64
CA MET A 783 4.52 5.16 -0.37
C MET A 783 4.94 5.23 1.11
N PRO A 784 5.89 6.09 1.52
CA PRO A 784 6.35 6.18 2.90
C PRO A 784 5.20 6.15 3.91
N SER A 785 5.12 5.12 4.72
CA SER A 785 3.97 4.86 5.60
C SER A 785 4.39 4.96 7.07
N LEU A 786 3.46 5.34 7.94
CA LEU A 786 3.73 5.58 9.37
C LEU A 786 2.66 4.92 10.24
N VAL A 787 3.15 4.16 11.22
CA VAL A 787 2.37 3.75 12.38
C VAL A 787 3.02 4.32 13.63
N ARG A 788 2.22 4.99 14.47
CA ARG A 788 2.61 5.36 15.83
C ARG A 788 2.13 4.26 16.76
N VAL A 789 3.06 3.66 17.50
CA VAL A 789 2.72 2.77 18.62
C VAL A 789 3.04 3.49 19.91
N SER A 790 2.11 3.54 20.85
CA SER A 790 2.32 4.31 22.07
C SER A 790 1.83 3.62 23.32
N TRP A 791 2.43 4.01 24.44
CA TRP A 791 1.86 3.86 25.76
C TRP A 791 1.38 5.24 26.21
N ASP A 792 0.06 5.43 26.20
CA ASP A 792 -0.54 6.72 26.48
C ASP A 792 -0.80 6.92 27.99
N LEU A 793 -1.21 8.14 28.35
CA LEU A 793 -1.61 8.52 29.69
C LEU A 793 -3.11 8.83 29.75
N SER A 794 -3.75 8.40 30.84
CA SER A 794 -5.05 8.87 31.27
C SER A 794 -4.81 9.96 32.30
N VAL A 795 -5.44 11.12 32.12
CA VAL A 795 -5.17 12.33 32.90
C VAL A 795 -6.47 12.86 33.47
N GLU A 796 -6.55 12.91 34.79
CA GLU A 796 -7.64 13.57 35.49
C GLU A 796 -7.38 15.07 35.59
N HIS A 797 -8.35 15.87 35.15
CA HIS A 797 -8.25 17.32 35.21
C HIS A 797 -9.12 17.90 36.32
N GLN A 798 -8.59 18.92 37.00
CA GLN A 798 -9.36 19.76 37.91
C GLN A 798 -9.11 21.23 37.56
N PHE A 799 -10.18 21.96 37.22
CA PHE A 799 -10.11 23.36 36.75
C PHE A 799 -9.15 23.56 35.55
N GLY A 800 -9.12 22.61 34.61
CA GLY A 800 -8.23 22.64 33.44
C GLY A 800 -6.76 22.36 33.73
N LEU A 801 -6.43 21.87 34.92
CA LEU A 801 -5.07 21.48 35.31
C LEU A 801 -4.97 19.96 35.46
N PRO A 802 -3.95 19.31 34.87
CA PRO A 802 -3.63 17.90 35.13
C PRO A 802 -3.37 17.69 36.63
N LEU A 803 -4.15 16.83 37.28
CA LEU A 803 -4.00 16.52 38.70
C LEU A 803 -3.40 15.13 38.89
N TYR A 804 -4.05 14.10 38.36
CA TYR A 804 -3.55 12.72 38.43
C TYR A 804 -3.34 12.15 37.04
N ALA A 805 -2.34 11.30 36.90
CA ALA A 805 -2.08 10.54 35.68
C ALA A 805 -1.94 9.04 36.00
N ALA A 806 -2.37 8.21 35.06
CA ALA A 806 -2.13 6.78 35.04
C ALA A 806 -1.63 6.38 33.65
N ALA A 807 -0.80 5.35 33.57
CA ALA A 807 -0.52 4.72 32.27
C ALA A 807 -1.80 4.06 31.76
N ASP A 808 -2.22 4.36 30.55
CA ASP A 808 -3.59 4.12 30.08
C ASP A 808 -3.72 2.97 29.09
N ARG A 809 -3.45 3.21 27.80
CA ARG A 809 -3.63 2.21 26.75
C ARG A 809 -2.36 2.08 25.96
N VAL A 810 -2.09 0.85 25.53
CA VAL A 810 -1.18 0.63 24.41
C VAL A 810 -1.97 0.84 23.14
N ARG A 811 -1.55 1.76 22.27
CA ARG A 811 -2.25 2.11 21.03
C ARG A 811 -1.39 1.81 19.81
N VAL A 812 -2.04 1.39 18.74
CA VAL A 812 -1.49 1.29 17.37
C VAL A 812 -2.30 2.23 16.50
N HIS A 813 -1.73 3.41 16.22
CA HIS A 813 -2.34 4.41 15.37
C HIS A 813 -1.71 4.41 13.98
N VAL A 814 -2.51 4.08 12.97
CA VAL A 814 -2.09 4.12 11.57
C VAL A 814 -2.22 5.56 11.07
N GLY A 815 -1.11 6.29 11.11
CA GLY A 815 -1.07 7.69 10.66
C GLY A 815 -1.24 7.80 9.14
N ARG A 816 -0.53 6.95 8.39
CA ARG A 816 -0.71 6.81 6.94
C ARG A 816 -0.27 5.42 6.47
N ASP A 817 -1.08 4.80 5.60
CA ASP A 817 -0.81 3.52 4.95
C ASP A 817 -1.17 3.67 3.45
N LEU A 818 -0.22 4.20 2.68
CA LEU A 818 -0.46 4.66 1.32
C LEU A 818 0.09 3.71 0.28
N TYR A 819 -0.71 3.47 -0.74
CA TYR A 819 -0.36 2.64 -1.89
C TYR A 819 -0.70 3.33 -3.21
N VAL A 820 0.14 3.08 -4.21
CA VAL A 820 -0.15 3.29 -5.62
C VAL A 820 -0.47 1.93 -6.24
N PRO A 821 -1.75 1.51 -6.28
CA PRO A 821 -2.15 0.26 -6.93
C PRO A 821 -2.27 0.44 -8.45
N ILE A 822 -1.53 -0.37 -9.21
CA ILE A 822 -1.65 -0.40 -10.67
C ILE A 822 -2.18 -1.76 -11.12
N ALA A 823 -3.29 -1.78 -11.86
CA ALA A 823 -3.77 -3.02 -12.45
C ALA A 823 -2.79 -3.56 -13.50
N ILE A 824 -2.48 -4.86 -13.43
CA ILE A 824 -1.58 -5.53 -14.38
C ILE A 824 -2.12 -5.48 -15.82
N THR A 825 -3.44 -5.55 -15.98
CA THR A 825 -4.11 -5.43 -17.27
C THR A 825 -5.24 -4.42 -17.18
N ARG A 826 -5.63 -3.82 -18.31
CA ARG A 826 -6.76 -2.89 -18.38
C ARG A 826 -8.10 -3.52 -17.97
N ASP A 827 -8.24 -4.83 -18.13
CA ASP A 827 -9.44 -5.61 -17.79
C ASP A 827 -9.27 -6.43 -16.50
N ALA A 828 -8.32 -6.07 -15.62
CA ALA A 828 -8.09 -6.79 -14.37
C ALA A 828 -9.39 -6.82 -13.55
N GLY A 829 -10.05 -7.96 -13.57
CA GLY A 829 -11.47 -8.08 -13.21
C GLY A 829 -12.16 -9.28 -13.89
N SER A 830 -11.38 -10.29 -14.28
CA SER A 830 -11.85 -11.60 -14.76
C SER A 830 -10.67 -12.56 -15.03
N VAL A 831 -10.37 -13.46 -14.08
CA VAL A 831 -9.92 -14.83 -14.44
C VAL A 831 -11.17 -15.75 -14.41
N THR A 832 -12.33 -15.21 -14.77
CA THR A 832 -13.56 -15.98 -14.92
C THR A 832 -13.95 -15.94 -16.39
N GLY A 833 -13.68 -17.01 -17.12
CA GLY A 833 -13.89 -17.13 -18.56
C GLY A 833 -15.34 -16.97 -19.01
N ASP A 834 -15.88 -15.76 -18.93
CA ASP A 834 -17.12 -15.35 -19.55
C ASP A 834 -16.95 -14.02 -20.30
N THR A 835 -17.57 -14.01 -21.47
CA THR A 835 -17.34 -13.12 -22.61
C THR A 835 -17.42 -11.62 -22.33
N GLN A 836 -16.45 -10.91 -22.93
CA GLN A 836 -16.51 -9.53 -23.44
C GLN A 836 -17.87 -8.83 -23.27
N THR A 837 -18.01 -7.98 -22.25
CA THR A 837 -18.88 -6.80 -22.37
C THR A 837 -18.36 -5.67 -21.47
N GLN A 838 -18.24 -4.47 -22.06
CA GLN A 838 -17.78 -3.18 -21.52
C GLN A 838 -16.25 -2.98 -21.49
N ALA A 839 -15.75 -2.36 -22.56
CA ALA A 839 -14.39 -1.85 -22.65
C ALA A 839 -14.16 -0.72 -21.62
N GLY A 840 -13.20 -0.90 -20.71
CA GLY A 840 -12.51 0.21 -20.05
C GLY A 840 -12.66 0.42 -18.54
N GLY A 841 -13.20 -0.53 -17.76
CA GLY A 841 -13.42 -0.33 -16.31
C GLY A 841 -12.90 -1.42 -15.36
N GLY A 842 -12.34 -2.53 -15.87
CA GLY A 842 -11.87 -3.64 -15.02
C GLY A 842 -10.73 -3.22 -14.10
N GLY A 843 -9.62 -2.73 -14.68
CA GLY A 843 -8.41 -2.37 -13.94
C GLY A 843 -8.67 -1.40 -12.78
N GLN A 844 -9.40 -0.31 -13.02
CA GLN A 844 -9.76 0.65 -11.98
C GLN A 844 -10.57 0.01 -10.85
N ALA A 845 -11.48 -0.92 -11.16
CA ALA A 845 -12.26 -1.61 -10.14
C ALA A 845 -11.37 -2.52 -9.27
N ALA A 846 -10.36 -3.17 -9.85
CA ALA A 846 -9.38 -3.95 -9.10
C ALA A 846 -8.49 -3.06 -8.21
N GLU A 847 -8.02 -1.92 -8.71
CA GLU A 847 -7.24 -0.95 -7.95
C GLU A 847 -8.03 -0.40 -6.75
N ASN A 848 -9.28 0.02 -6.98
CA ASN A 848 -10.17 0.49 -5.92
C ASN A 848 -10.48 -0.61 -4.90
N GLN A 849 -10.70 -1.84 -5.37
CA GLN A 849 -10.96 -2.97 -4.48
C GLN A 849 -9.75 -3.32 -3.62
N PHE A 850 -8.53 -3.18 -4.17
CA PHE A 850 -7.29 -3.34 -3.41
C PHE A 850 -7.24 -2.34 -2.25
N MET A 851 -7.44 -1.04 -2.53
CA MET A 851 -7.43 0.02 -1.50
C MET A 851 -8.39 -0.29 -0.35
N PHE A 852 -9.62 -0.68 -0.66
CA PHE A 852 -10.62 -0.99 0.36
C PHE A 852 -10.26 -2.22 1.20
N THR A 853 -9.81 -3.29 0.54
CA THR A 853 -9.47 -4.56 1.21
C THR A 853 -8.22 -4.41 2.08
N ALA A 854 -7.23 -3.65 1.60
CA ALA A 854 -6.05 -3.27 2.35
C ALA A 854 -6.42 -2.46 3.61
N ALA A 855 -7.31 -1.47 3.48
CA ALA A 855 -7.74 -0.66 4.62
C ALA A 855 -8.52 -1.47 5.68
N LEU A 856 -9.41 -2.38 5.26
CA LEU A 856 -10.07 -3.32 6.19
C LEU A 856 -9.07 -4.24 6.91
N THR A 857 -8.05 -4.72 6.20
CA THR A 857 -7.00 -5.58 6.75
C THR A 857 -6.13 -4.82 7.74
N SER A 858 -5.75 -3.58 7.40
CA SER A 858 -5.03 -2.64 8.25
C SER A 858 -5.77 -2.44 9.58
N ASN A 859 -7.05 -2.05 9.56
CA ASN A 859 -7.79 -1.81 10.80
C ASN A 859 -8.07 -3.09 11.62
N ALA A 860 -8.15 -4.25 10.97
CA ALA A 860 -8.17 -5.52 11.68
C ALA A 860 -6.83 -5.78 12.40
N LEU A 861 -5.70 -5.46 11.77
CA LEU A 861 -4.38 -5.64 12.38
C LEU A 861 -4.15 -4.72 13.58
N GLU A 862 -4.73 -3.51 13.61
CA GLU A 862 -4.55 -2.56 14.73
C GLU A 862 -4.86 -3.16 16.12
N HIS A 863 -5.86 -4.04 16.25
CA HIS A 863 -6.11 -4.75 17.51
C HIS A 863 -5.41 -6.12 17.59
N ASN A 864 -5.27 -6.82 16.45
CA ASN A 864 -4.72 -8.17 16.45
C ASN A 864 -3.24 -8.20 16.84
N VAL A 865 -2.43 -7.23 16.41
CA VAL A 865 -1.01 -7.18 16.79
C VAL A 865 -0.82 -7.00 18.29
N LEU A 866 -1.74 -6.28 18.95
CA LEU A 866 -1.76 -6.10 20.40
C LEU A 866 -2.13 -7.42 21.08
N LEU A 867 -3.22 -8.08 20.68
CA LEU A 867 -3.61 -9.38 21.24
C LEU A 867 -2.55 -10.47 21.07
N GLN A 868 -1.87 -10.48 19.92
CA GLN A 868 -0.85 -11.48 19.58
C GLN A 868 0.42 -11.31 20.43
N ALA A 869 0.88 -10.08 20.59
CA ALA A 869 2.12 -9.77 21.32
C ALA A 869 1.92 -9.55 22.82
N LEU A 870 0.73 -9.11 23.24
CA LEU A 870 0.37 -8.78 24.62
C LEU A 870 -0.91 -9.52 25.06
N PRO A 871 -0.92 -10.87 25.06
CA PRO A 871 -2.12 -11.66 25.34
C PRO A 871 -2.68 -11.48 26.76
N ASP A 872 -1.85 -11.04 27.71
CA ASP A 872 -2.25 -10.80 29.10
C ASP A 872 -2.86 -9.39 29.33
N GLY A 873 -2.86 -8.54 28.29
CA GLY A 873 -3.38 -7.17 28.34
C GLY A 873 -4.91 -7.05 28.26
N GLY A 874 -5.64 -8.17 28.22
CA GLY A 874 -7.10 -8.17 28.02
C GLY A 874 -7.51 -7.98 26.56
N GLU A 875 -8.77 -7.61 26.32
CA GLU A 875 -9.30 -7.43 24.97
C GLU A 875 -8.68 -6.18 24.30
N ALA A 876 -8.22 -6.33 23.06
CA ALA A 876 -7.82 -5.19 22.21
C ALA A 876 -8.95 -4.83 21.23
N ILE A 877 -9.10 -3.55 20.96
CA ILE A 877 -10.22 -2.96 20.25
C ILE A 877 -9.71 -2.25 18.99
N SER A 878 -10.45 -2.34 17.90
CA SER A 878 -10.33 -1.46 16.73
C SER A 878 -11.73 -1.17 16.17
N ALA A 879 -11.84 -0.29 15.17
CA ALA A 879 -13.14 0.06 14.60
C ALA A 879 -13.90 -1.16 14.04
N VAL A 880 -13.22 -2.07 13.33
CA VAL A 880 -13.82 -3.33 12.86
C VAL A 880 -14.25 -4.22 14.02
N ARG A 881 -13.50 -4.25 15.13
CA ARG A 881 -13.85 -5.04 16.32
C ARG A 881 -15.14 -4.53 16.98
N VAL A 882 -15.33 -3.22 17.04
CA VAL A 882 -16.57 -2.60 17.53
C VAL A 882 -17.75 -2.91 16.62
N ILE A 883 -17.57 -2.89 15.29
CA ILE A 883 -18.62 -3.28 14.34
C ILE A 883 -19.00 -4.76 14.52
N GLN A 884 -18.04 -5.65 14.76
CA GLN A 884 -18.30 -7.06 15.05
C GLN A 884 -19.06 -7.25 16.38
N ALA A 885 -18.66 -6.54 17.43
CA ALA A 885 -19.36 -6.55 18.72
C ALA A 885 -20.80 -6.04 18.57
N ALA A 886 -21.02 -4.94 17.84
CA ALA A 886 -22.36 -4.44 17.52
C ALA A 886 -23.23 -5.52 16.85
N ASN A 887 -22.67 -6.20 15.84
CA ASN A 887 -23.37 -7.25 15.11
C ASN A 887 -23.75 -8.44 16.02
N LYS A 888 -22.84 -8.84 16.92
CA LYS A 888 -23.05 -9.92 17.89
C LYS A 888 -24.13 -9.58 18.92
N ASP A 889 -24.20 -8.31 19.33
CA ASP A 889 -25.20 -7.83 20.29
C ASP A 889 -26.55 -7.50 19.64
N GLY A 890 -26.67 -7.68 18.32
CA GLY A 890 -27.89 -7.40 17.57
C GLY A 890 -28.18 -5.90 17.43
N VAL A 891 -27.16 -5.05 17.58
CA VAL A 891 -27.24 -3.61 17.33
C VAL A 891 -27.27 -3.37 15.82
N PRO A 892 -28.27 -2.65 15.29
CA PRO A 892 -28.32 -2.28 13.87
C PRO A 892 -27.07 -1.55 13.41
N ILE A 893 -26.44 -2.07 12.35
CA ILE A 893 -25.32 -1.43 11.66
C ILE A 893 -25.84 -0.86 10.36
N TYR A 894 -25.75 0.46 10.24
CA TYR A 894 -26.30 1.24 9.13
C TYR A 894 -25.22 1.51 8.08
N THR A 895 -25.62 1.49 6.81
CA THR A 895 -24.88 2.11 5.70
C THR A 895 -25.53 3.45 5.37
N ILE A 896 -24.83 4.53 5.68
CA ILE A 896 -25.28 5.91 5.53
C ILE A 896 -24.73 6.47 4.22
N THR A 897 -25.63 7.10 3.46
CA THR A 897 -25.37 7.75 2.18
C THR A 897 -26.08 9.11 2.14
N PRO A 898 -25.81 9.96 1.13
CA PRO A 898 -26.48 11.25 1.01
C PRO A 898 -28.01 11.16 1.02
N GLU A 899 -28.58 10.04 0.58
CA GLU A 899 -30.02 9.83 0.51
C GLU A 899 -30.68 9.59 1.88
N ASN A 900 -29.97 9.02 2.86
CA ASN A 900 -30.56 8.60 4.14
C ASN A 900 -29.96 9.30 5.39
N VAL A 901 -28.87 10.06 5.24
CA VAL A 901 -28.14 10.68 6.36
C VAL A 901 -29.01 11.52 7.29
N THR A 902 -29.95 12.33 6.75
CA THR A 902 -30.79 13.21 7.58
C THR A 902 -31.72 12.40 8.48
N ALA A 903 -32.36 11.35 7.94
CA ALA A 903 -33.29 10.52 8.69
C ALA A 903 -32.57 9.70 9.77
N LEU A 904 -31.47 9.02 9.38
CA LEU A 904 -30.74 8.13 10.29
C LEU A 904 -30.00 8.88 11.39
N THR A 905 -29.36 10.01 11.09
CA THR A 905 -28.67 10.79 12.14
C THR A 905 -29.66 11.39 13.13
N THR A 906 -30.86 11.80 12.70
CA THR A 906 -31.91 12.26 13.62
C THR A 906 -32.38 11.13 14.54
N GLU A 907 -32.51 9.91 14.03
CA GLU A 907 -32.85 8.72 14.84
C GLU A 907 -31.77 8.40 15.88
N MET A 908 -30.49 8.46 15.47
CA MET A 908 -29.34 8.24 16.35
C MET A 908 -29.21 9.33 17.44
N GLU A 909 -29.55 10.60 17.14
CA GLU A 909 -29.54 11.71 18.10
C GLU A 909 -30.60 11.54 19.21
N VAL A 910 -31.75 10.96 18.89
CA VAL A 910 -32.86 10.76 19.84
C VAL A 910 -32.88 9.38 20.48
N GLN A 911 -31.85 8.56 20.22
CA GLN A 911 -31.72 7.22 20.79
C GLN A 911 -31.64 7.32 22.33
N ALA A 912 -32.53 6.61 23.02
CA ALA A 912 -32.61 6.66 24.48
C ALA A 912 -31.56 5.77 25.15
N ASP A 913 -31.22 4.65 24.51
CA ASP A 913 -30.29 3.66 25.04
C ASP A 913 -28.92 3.81 24.36
N ASN A 914 -27.92 4.28 25.11
CA ASN A 914 -26.52 4.37 24.67
C ASN A 914 -26.30 5.24 23.39
N PRO A 915 -26.78 6.50 23.34
CA PRO A 915 -26.71 7.33 22.13
C PRO A 915 -25.28 7.55 21.64
N LEU A 916 -25.12 7.82 20.35
CA LEU A 916 -23.85 8.23 19.78
C LEU A 916 -23.51 9.66 20.26
N PRO A 917 -22.22 9.97 20.53
CA PRO A 917 -21.80 11.34 20.84
C PRO A 917 -22.11 12.30 19.68
N GLN A 918 -22.50 13.55 20.02
CA GLN A 918 -22.84 14.56 19.01
C GLN A 918 -21.69 14.83 18.03
N THR A 919 -20.45 14.79 18.52
CA THR A 919 -19.23 14.96 17.70
C THR A 919 -19.08 13.88 16.63
N VAL A 920 -19.52 12.65 16.92
CA VAL A 920 -19.54 11.54 15.94
C VAL A 920 -20.64 11.75 14.92
N ILE A 921 -21.82 12.19 15.36
CA ILE A 921 -22.95 12.45 14.46
C ILE A 921 -22.61 13.58 13.47
N GLU A 922 -21.94 14.63 13.93
CA GLU A 922 -21.43 15.72 13.08
C GLU A 922 -20.39 15.22 12.06
N SER A 923 -19.44 14.39 12.50
CA SER A 923 -18.47 13.74 11.58
C SER A 923 -19.13 12.94 10.48
N ILE A 924 -20.11 12.11 10.84
CA ILE A 924 -20.84 11.28 9.88
C ILE A 924 -21.52 12.16 8.83
N ARG A 925 -22.12 13.28 9.25
CA ARG A 925 -22.73 14.24 8.32
C ARG A 925 -21.68 14.88 7.42
N ASP A 926 -20.54 15.29 7.96
CA ASP A 926 -19.44 15.90 7.20
C ASP A 926 -18.85 14.93 6.17
N ALA A 927 -18.62 13.67 6.56
CA ALA A 927 -18.16 12.61 5.66
C ALA A 927 -19.14 12.38 4.51
N VAL A 928 -20.44 12.29 4.80
CA VAL A 928 -21.47 12.09 3.77
C VAL A 928 -21.59 13.31 2.85
N ASN A 929 -21.48 14.53 3.40
CA ASN A 929 -21.44 15.77 2.60
C ASN A 929 -20.20 15.83 1.70
N ALA A 930 -19.11 15.16 2.07
CA ALA A 930 -17.92 14.98 1.26
C ALA A 930 -18.01 13.80 0.28
N GLU A 931 -19.22 13.34 -0.06
CA GLU A 931 -19.49 12.21 -0.97
C GLU A 931 -18.94 10.85 -0.50
N ARG A 932 -18.74 10.68 0.82
CA ARG A 932 -18.33 9.40 1.41
C ARG A 932 -19.54 8.60 1.91
N GLU A 933 -19.46 7.30 1.76
CA GLU A 933 -20.36 6.35 2.40
C GLU A 933 -19.87 6.08 3.83
N VAL A 934 -20.77 5.95 4.80
CA VAL A 934 -20.41 5.62 6.19
C VAL A 934 -21.06 4.31 6.65
N THR A 935 -20.29 3.43 7.30
CA THR A 935 -20.81 2.25 8.01
C THR A 935 -20.66 2.44 9.51
N VAL A 936 -21.75 2.41 10.29
CA VAL A 936 -21.75 2.73 11.72
C VAL A 936 -22.82 1.94 12.50
N ALA A 937 -22.53 1.60 13.75
CA ALA A 937 -23.53 1.04 14.67
C ALA A 937 -24.52 2.14 15.12
N GLY A 938 -25.81 1.82 15.24
CA GLY A 938 -26.85 2.80 15.59
C GLY A 938 -26.74 3.42 16.99
N GLN A 939 -25.90 2.84 17.83
CA GLN A 939 -25.67 3.23 19.21
C GLN A 939 -24.28 2.79 19.62
N SER A 940 -23.82 3.27 20.76
CA SER A 940 -22.55 2.84 21.34
C SER A 940 -22.62 1.42 21.90
N VAL A 941 -21.50 0.71 21.82
CA VAL A 941 -21.38 -0.73 22.04
C VAL A 941 -20.54 -0.97 23.29
N TRP A 942 -20.99 -1.87 24.16
CA TRP A 942 -20.23 -2.27 25.33
C TRP A 942 -19.26 -3.39 24.95
N ILE A 943 -17.98 -3.20 25.25
CA ILE A 943 -16.97 -4.25 25.17
C ILE A 943 -16.25 -4.27 26.52
N ASP A 944 -16.39 -5.39 27.21
CA ASP A 944 -16.09 -5.52 28.63
C ASP A 944 -16.81 -4.41 29.45
N ASP A 945 -16.07 -3.64 30.24
CA ASP A 945 -16.62 -2.58 31.11
C ASP A 945 -16.57 -1.18 30.45
N HIS A 946 -16.28 -1.11 29.14
CA HIS A 946 -16.08 0.13 28.40
C HIS A 946 -17.06 0.25 27.24
N GLN A 947 -17.47 1.49 26.94
CA GLN A 947 -18.43 1.78 25.88
C GLN A 947 -17.72 2.45 24.71
N TYR A 948 -17.90 1.93 23.50
CA TYR A 948 -17.22 2.41 22.29
C TYR A 948 -18.20 2.81 21.19
N VAL A 949 -17.73 3.72 20.35
CA VAL A 949 -18.31 4.04 19.06
C VAL A 949 -17.23 3.89 18.01
N ALA A 950 -17.60 3.29 16.88
CA ALA A 950 -16.73 3.23 15.72
C ALA A 950 -17.53 3.37 14.44
N TYR A 951 -16.91 3.95 13.43
CA TYR A 951 -17.46 4.02 12.09
C TYR A 951 -16.36 3.98 11.03
N LEU A 952 -16.74 3.53 9.86
CA LEU A 952 -15.93 3.48 8.65
C LEU A 952 -16.49 4.50 7.67
N GLN A 953 -15.63 5.34 7.09
CA GLN A 953 -15.97 6.15 5.92
C GLN A 953 -15.27 5.61 4.68
N ARG A 954 -15.93 5.61 3.53
CA ARG A 954 -15.36 5.16 2.25
C ARG A 954 -15.73 6.13 1.14
N ASP A 955 -14.73 6.60 0.42
CA ASP A 955 -14.92 7.31 -0.85
C ASP A 955 -15.39 6.34 -1.94
N LEU A 956 -16.53 6.61 -2.57
CA LEU A 956 -17.13 5.68 -3.53
C LEU A 956 -16.38 5.62 -4.88
N GLN A 957 -15.57 6.63 -5.21
CA GLN A 957 -14.84 6.70 -6.48
C GLN A 957 -13.44 6.09 -6.38
N THR A 958 -12.73 6.38 -5.29
CA THR A 958 -11.34 5.95 -5.07
C THR A 958 -11.24 4.75 -4.14
N SER A 959 -12.28 4.48 -3.35
CA SER A 959 -12.25 3.51 -2.25
C SER A 959 -11.24 3.82 -1.14
N ASP A 960 -10.71 5.04 -1.11
CA ASP A 960 -10.05 5.60 0.07
C ASP A 960 -10.97 5.44 1.29
N SER A 961 -10.41 4.97 2.40
CA SER A 961 -11.18 4.53 3.55
C SER A 961 -10.53 4.99 4.84
N GLY A 962 -11.36 5.55 5.74
CA GLY A 962 -10.93 5.94 7.08
C GLY A 962 -11.73 5.17 8.13
N PHE A 963 -11.05 4.75 9.19
CA PHE A 963 -11.64 4.06 10.33
C PHE A 963 -11.50 4.94 11.56
N PHE A 964 -12.57 5.05 12.33
CA PHE A 964 -12.61 5.91 13.51
C PHE A 964 -13.10 5.11 14.69
N LEU A 965 -12.42 5.29 15.82
CA LEU A 965 -12.73 4.66 17.09
C LEU A 965 -12.76 5.74 18.18
N GLN A 966 -13.72 5.65 19.08
CA GLN A 966 -13.83 6.52 20.24
C GLN A 966 -14.46 5.77 21.41
N GLU A 967 -13.85 5.88 22.59
CA GLU A 967 -14.48 5.51 23.86
C GLU A 967 -15.47 6.60 24.33
N VAL A 968 -16.65 6.18 24.79
CA VAL A 968 -17.73 7.06 25.28
C VAL A 968 -17.54 7.34 26.76
N GLY A 969 -17.81 8.58 27.18
CA GLY A 969 -17.75 8.97 28.59
C GLY A 969 -16.34 9.36 29.08
N VAL A 970 -15.31 9.12 28.28
CA VAL A 970 -13.96 9.68 28.51
C VAL A 970 -13.95 11.13 28.01
N THR A 971 -14.39 12.05 28.87
CA THR A 971 -14.12 13.49 28.70
C THR A 971 -12.73 13.79 29.24
N ASN A 972 -11.70 13.33 28.54
CA ASN A 972 -10.42 14.01 28.67
C ASN A 972 -10.65 15.38 28.03
N GLU A 973 -10.79 16.44 28.85
CA GLU A 973 -10.59 17.81 28.37
C GLU A 973 -9.22 17.93 27.68
N ALA A 974 -8.31 16.99 27.98
CA ALA A 974 -6.96 16.71 27.47
C ALA A 974 -6.82 16.25 26.00
N THR A 975 -7.78 16.46 25.10
CA THR A 975 -7.64 16.06 23.66
C THR A 975 -8.69 16.78 22.81
N THR A 976 -8.52 18.09 22.67
CA THR A 976 -9.49 19.02 22.03
C THR A 976 -8.96 19.75 20.79
N GLY A 977 -7.93 19.26 20.12
CA GLY A 977 -7.13 20.01 19.17
C GLY A 977 -6.43 19.20 18.08
N SER A 978 -7.21 18.60 17.18
CA SER A 978 -7.09 18.81 15.73
C SER A 978 -8.05 17.86 15.05
N LEU A 979 -9.23 18.41 14.74
CA LEU A 979 -10.14 17.81 13.78
C LEU A 979 -9.39 17.79 12.43
N SER A 980 -9.00 16.62 11.94
CA SER A 980 -8.89 16.46 10.48
C SER A 980 -10.21 16.97 9.91
N GLN A 981 -10.17 17.98 9.04
CA GLN A 981 -11.33 18.70 8.52
C GLN A 981 -12.64 17.88 8.53
N GLY A 982 -13.50 18.10 9.54
CA GLY A 982 -14.85 17.51 9.61
C GLY A 982 -15.04 16.33 10.57
N GLY A 983 -14.95 16.58 11.89
CA GLY A 983 -15.63 15.81 12.94
C GLY A 983 -15.04 14.44 13.30
N ALA A 984 -15.05 14.13 14.60
CA ALA A 984 -14.67 12.89 15.30
C ALA A 984 -13.18 12.47 15.33
N ARG A 985 -12.85 11.87 16.48
CA ARG A 985 -11.51 11.45 16.89
C ARG A 985 -11.06 10.24 16.09
N VAL A 986 -9.86 10.28 15.53
CA VAL A 986 -9.18 9.09 14.98
C VAL A 986 -8.40 8.45 16.14
N ALA A 987 -9.03 7.54 16.89
CA ALA A 987 -8.23 6.61 17.70
C ALA A 987 -7.87 5.40 16.83
N GLY A 988 -6.62 4.97 16.92
CA GLY A 988 -6.19 3.67 16.38
C GLY A 988 -6.60 2.53 17.32
N GLY A 989 -6.26 1.30 16.96
CA GLY A 989 -6.51 0.14 17.79
C GLY A 989 -5.81 0.28 19.15
N GLU A 990 -6.46 -0.21 20.19
CA GLU A 990 -6.04 0.02 21.57
C GLU A 990 -6.31 -1.19 22.46
N GLN A 991 -5.44 -1.37 23.45
CA GLN A 991 -5.58 -2.39 24.49
C GLN A 991 -5.35 -1.73 25.85
N ILE A 992 -6.19 -2.08 26.82
CA ILE A 992 -6.13 -1.52 28.17
C ILE A 992 -4.82 -1.94 28.83
N ASN A 993 -4.14 -1.00 29.46
CA ASN A 993 -2.94 -1.28 30.22
C ASN A 993 -3.25 -2.02 31.52
N THR A 994 -2.63 -3.18 31.69
CA THR A 994 -2.60 -3.93 32.95
C THR A 994 -1.17 -4.14 33.48
N MET A 995 -0.17 -3.55 32.82
CA MET A 995 1.23 -3.94 32.92
C MET A 995 2.12 -2.87 33.57
N LEU A 996 2.02 -1.61 33.14
CA LEU A 996 2.92 -0.52 33.58
C LEU A 996 2.20 0.54 34.40
N ASN A 997 2.94 1.26 35.25
CA ASN A 997 2.48 2.46 35.93
C ASN A 997 2.94 3.72 35.18
N ALA A 998 2.34 4.87 35.47
CA ALA A 998 2.74 6.15 34.85
C ALA A 998 4.22 6.47 35.08
N ALA A 999 4.76 6.18 36.27
CA ALA A 999 6.16 6.41 36.60
C ALA A 999 7.15 5.55 35.78
N ASP A 1000 6.75 4.33 35.37
CA ASP A 1000 7.58 3.45 34.54
C ASP A 1000 7.82 4.09 33.16
N LEU A 1001 6.84 4.86 32.67
CA LEU A 1001 6.96 5.62 31.44
C LEU A 1001 7.88 6.83 31.56
N LEU A 1002 8.26 7.27 32.77
CA LEU A 1002 9.04 8.49 33.02
C LEU A 1002 10.48 8.21 33.42
N SER A 1003 10.76 7.14 34.14
CA SER A 1003 12.12 6.84 34.58
C SER A 1003 12.38 5.34 34.70
N PHE A 1004 13.53 4.91 34.17
CA PHE A 1004 14.08 3.59 34.40
C PHE A 1004 15.61 3.64 34.28
N ASP A 1005 16.29 3.48 35.42
CA ASP A 1005 17.74 3.45 35.55
C ASP A 1005 18.12 2.39 36.59
N ALA A 1006 19.14 1.57 36.26
CA ALA A 1006 19.64 0.48 37.10
C ALA A 1006 20.08 0.90 38.51
N THR A 1007 20.38 2.17 38.73
CA THR A 1007 20.80 2.74 40.01
C THR A 1007 19.64 3.13 40.91
N GLN A 1008 18.42 3.18 40.39
CA GLN A 1008 17.23 3.58 41.13
C GLN A 1008 16.80 2.51 42.14
N ALA A 1009 16.24 2.94 43.27
CA ALA A 1009 15.82 2.03 44.34
C ALA A 1009 14.69 1.06 43.92
N ASN A 1010 13.87 1.45 42.94
CA ASN A 1010 12.75 0.69 42.39
C ASN A 1010 13.11 -0.09 41.11
N ALA A 1011 14.37 -0.08 40.64
CA ALA A 1011 14.75 -0.64 39.33
C ALA A 1011 14.33 -2.11 39.15
N SER A 1012 14.43 -2.94 40.19
CA SER A 1012 14.00 -4.34 40.14
C SER A 1012 12.48 -4.51 39.97
N GLN A 1013 11.67 -3.56 40.49
CA GLN A 1013 10.21 -3.59 40.36
C GLN A 1013 9.80 -3.21 38.94
N VAL A 1014 10.38 -2.13 38.41
CA VAL A 1014 10.16 -1.70 37.01
C VAL A 1014 10.59 -2.79 36.05
N ALA A 1015 11.76 -3.41 36.27
CA ALA A 1015 12.23 -4.53 35.47
C ALA A 1015 11.27 -5.73 35.50
N GLY A 1016 10.69 -6.03 36.66
CA GLY A 1016 9.67 -7.07 36.81
C GLY A 1016 8.39 -6.81 36.03
N ARG A 1017 7.93 -5.54 35.97
CA ARG A 1017 6.76 -5.13 35.17
C ARG A 1017 7.04 -5.13 33.67
N LEU A 1018 8.26 -4.78 33.25
CA LEU A 1018 8.68 -4.78 31.83
C LEU A 1018 8.94 -6.19 31.28
N LEU A 1019 9.31 -7.16 32.12
CA LEU A 1019 9.72 -8.48 31.68
C LEU A 1019 8.64 -9.18 30.84
N THR A 1020 7.41 -9.24 31.33
CA THR A 1020 6.31 -9.95 30.64
C THR A 1020 6.04 -9.38 29.24
N PRO A 1021 5.75 -8.08 29.06
CA PRO A 1021 5.46 -7.54 27.73
C PRO A 1021 6.65 -7.64 26.76
N VAL A 1022 7.89 -7.47 27.24
CA VAL A 1022 9.09 -7.64 26.40
C VAL A 1022 9.25 -9.09 25.96
N ALA A 1023 9.11 -10.04 26.89
CA ALA A 1023 9.24 -11.47 26.61
C ALA A 1023 8.14 -11.99 25.67
N SER A 1024 6.89 -11.56 25.88
CA SER A 1024 5.76 -11.99 25.06
C SER A 1024 5.89 -11.45 23.63
N THR A 1025 6.33 -10.21 23.47
CA THR A 1025 6.56 -9.61 22.14
C THR A 1025 7.74 -10.28 21.45
N ALA A 1026 8.84 -10.57 22.16
CA ALA A 1026 9.94 -11.36 21.60
C ALA A 1026 9.46 -12.74 21.10
N SER A 1027 8.68 -13.45 21.92
CA SER A 1027 8.11 -14.75 21.57
C SER A 1027 7.19 -14.66 20.36
N TRP A 1028 6.37 -13.61 20.27
CA TRP A 1028 5.48 -13.38 19.14
C TRP A 1028 6.26 -13.14 17.84
N LEU A 1029 7.23 -12.21 17.84
CA LEU A 1029 8.01 -11.89 16.64
C LEU A 1029 8.80 -13.10 16.11
N ASN A 1030 9.22 -14.01 16.98
CA ASN A 1030 9.90 -15.25 16.57
C ASN A 1030 9.04 -16.18 15.69
N VAL A 1031 7.71 -16.10 15.82
CA VAL A 1031 6.77 -16.96 15.07
C VAL A 1031 5.88 -16.19 14.09
N ALA A 1032 5.92 -14.85 14.12
CA ALA A 1032 5.03 -13.99 13.34
C ALA A 1032 5.02 -14.34 11.84
N GLU A 1033 6.19 -14.49 11.22
CA GLU A 1033 6.31 -14.86 9.81
C GLU A 1033 5.55 -16.15 9.45
N ASP A 1034 5.80 -17.21 10.21
CA ASP A 1034 5.22 -18.54 9.97
C ASP A 1034 3.71 -18.55 10.18
N VAL A 1035 3.23 -17.88 11.23
CA VAL A 1035 1.81 -17.86 11.56
C VAL A 1035 1.04 -16.98 10.57
N THR A 1036 1.60 -15.84 10.14
CA THR A 1036 1.01 -15.00 9.09
C THR A 1036 0.95 -15.73 7.75
N THR A 1037 2.01 -16.45 7.37
CA THR A 1037 2.03 -17.32 6.17
C THR A 1037 0.88 -18.34 6.23
N ASN A 1038 0.74 -19.02 7.37
CA ASN A 1038 -0.33 -20.01 7.57
C ASN A 1038 -1.73 -19.38 7.52
N ALA A 1039 -1.92 -18.19 8.11
CA ALA A 1039 -3.18 -17.45 8.02
C ALA A 1039 -3.54 -17.05 6.59
N GLY A 1040 -2.53 -16.87 5.72
CA GLY A 1040 -2.70 -16.67 4.28
C GLY A 1040 -3.62 -17.70 3.60
N LEU A 1041 -3.68 -18.94 4.11
CA LEU A 1041 -4.50 -20.02 3.54
C LEU A 1041 -6.01 -19.81 3.75
N SER A 1042 -6.40 -19.20 4.86
CA SER A 1042 -7.79 -18.81 5.13
C SER A 1042 -8.09 -17.38 4.68
N TYR A 1043 -7.05 -16.54 4.57
CA TYR A 1043 -7.17 -15.18 4.07
C TYR A 1043 -7.45 -15.14 2.56
N LEU A 1044 -6.79 -15.99 1.76
CA LEU A 1044 -7.00 -16.09 0.31
C LEU A 1044 -8.48 -16.29 -0.08
N PRO A 1045 -9.21 -17.31 0.41
CA PRO A 1045 -10.64 -17.44 0.10
C PRO A 1045 -11.45 -16.22 0.55
N ALA A 1046 -11.14 -15.62 1.71
CA ALA A 1046 -11.83 -14.43 2.18
C ALA A 1046 -11.70 -13.25 1.21
N ILE A 1047 -10.49 -12.97 0.69
CA ILE A 1047 -10.29 -11.84 -0.22
C ILE A 1047 -10.84 -12.10 -1.62
N SER A 1048 -10.85 -13.35 -2.08
CA SER A 1048 -11.56 -13.72 -3.32
C SER A 1048 -13.07 -13.53 -3.17
N ASP A 1049 -13.63 -13.90 -2.02
CA ASP A 1049 -15.04 -13.72 -1.72
C ASP A 1049 -15.44 -12.24 -1.69
N ILE A 1050 -14.69 -11.43 -0.93
CA ILE A 1050 -14.90 -9.98 -0.81
C ILE A 1050 -14.85 -9.31 -2.19
N THR A 1051 -13.88 -9.68 -3.02
CA THR A 1051 -13.77 -9.18 -4.40
C THR A 1051 -15.06 -9.43 -5.19
N ALA A 1052 -15.61 -10.64 -5.11
CA ALA A 1052 -16.86 -10.99 -5.78
C ALA A 1052 -18.09 -10.25 -5.20
N TRP A 1053 -18.12 -10.04 -3.89
CA TRP A 1053 -19.23 -9.35 -3.21
C TRP A 1053 -19.31 -7.88 -3.64
N TYR A 1054 -18.18 -7.18 -3.72
CA TYR A 1054 -18.14 -5.76 -4.09
C TYR A 1054 -18.29 -5.50 -5.60
N LYS A 1055 -17.95 -6.48 -6.47
CA LYS A 1055 -18.20 -6.36 -7.92
C LYS A 1055 -19.67 -6.08 -8.25
N LYS A 1056 -20.60 -6.60 -7.45
CA LYS A 1056 -22.04 -6.34 -7.61
C LYS A 1056 -22.48 -5.00 -7.04
N ARG A 1057 -21.81 -4.51 -5.99
CA ARG A 1057 -22.14 -3.26 -5.31
C ARG A 1057 -21.82 -2.02 -6.15
N LEU A 1058 -20.78 -2.09 -6.99
CA LEU A 1058 -20.33 -0.99 -7.84
C LEU A 1058 -21.02 -0.94 -9.23
N ALA A 1059 -21.95 -1.87 -9.51
CA ALA A 1059 -22.64 -1.88 -10.80
C ALA A 1059 -23.70 -0.74 -10.89
N PRO A 1060 -23.85 -0.07 -12.04
CA PRO A 1060 -24.88 0.96 -12.21
C PRO A 1060 -26.28 0.44 -11.87
N GLY A 1061 -26.96 1.09 -10.90
CA GLY A 1061 -28.29 0.68 -10.42
C GLY A 1061 -28.28 -0.47 -9.40
N ALA A 1062 -27.12 -0.90 -8.91
CA ALA A 1062 -27.03 -1.81 -7.79
C ALA A 1062 -27.59 -1.17 -6.51
N GLN A 1063 -28.36 -1.95 -5.74
CA GLN A 1063 -28.78 -1.54 -4.41
C GLN A 1063 -27.63 -1.70 -3.43
N LEU A 1064 -27.50 -0.75 -2.50
CA LEU A 1064 -26.59 -0.87 -1.37
C LEU A 1064 -26.92 -2.15 -0.61
N ASP A 1065 -25.86 -2.87 -0.23
CA ASP A 1065 -25.97 -4.12 0.49
C ASP A 1065 -25.43 -3.95 1.91
N PRO A 1066 -26.31 -3.80 2.92
CA PRO A 1066 -25.89 -3.54 4.30
C PRO A 1066 -25.14 -4.72 4.94
N VAL A 1067 -25.19 -5.91 4.33
CA VAL A 1067 -24.48 -7.10 4.85
C VAL A 1067 -23.01 -7.13 4.40
N THR A 1068 -22.71 -6.63 3.20
CA THR A 1068 -21.42 -6.89 2.55
C THR A 1068 -20.23 -6.32 3.34
N THR A 1069 -20.32 -5.09 3.87
CA THR A 1069 -19.24 -4.50 4.67
C THR A 1069 -18.99 -5.27 5.97
N ILE A 1070 -20.07 -5.64 6.69
CA ILE A 1070 -19.99 -6.38 7.95
C ILE A 1070 -19.40 -7.77 7.72
N ALA A 1071 -19.89 -8.48 6.70
CA ALA A 1071 -19.37 -9.80 6.32
C ALA A 1071 -17.89 -9.73 5.92
N SER A 1072 -17.46 -8.67 5.24
CA SER A 1072 -16.06 -8.47 4.83
C SER A 1072 -15.15 -8.20 6.04
N ALA A 1073 -15.61 -7.39 6.99
CA ALA A 1073 -14.88 -7.15 8.25
C ALA A 1073 -14.70 -8.46 9.04
N ILE A 1074 -15.74 -9.31 9.11
CA ILE A 1074 -15.64 -10.64 9.73
C ILE A 1074 -14.69 -11.56 8.95
N ALA A 1075 -14.80 -11.59 7.62
CA ALA A 1075 -14.03 -12.50 6.78
C ALA A 1075 -12.52 -12.19 6.79
N VAL A 1076 -12.13 -10.91 6.86
CA VAL A 1076 -10.72 -10.49 6.95
C VAL A 1076 -10.16 -10.68 8.36
N SER A 1077 -10.90 -10.28 9.40
CA SER A 1077 -10.42 -10.37 10.79
C SER A 1077 -10.33 -11.80 11.31
N GLY A 1078 -11.16 -12.72 10.81
CA GLY A 1078 -11.19 -14.13 11.23
C GLY A 1078 -9.85 -14.85 11.09
N PRO A 1079 -9.28 -14.94 9.87
CA PRO A 1079 -7.95 -15.51 9.65
C PRO A 1079 -6.86 -14.83 10.49
N ILE A 1080 -6.92 -13.50 10.65
CA ILE A 1080 -5.92 -12.70 11.37
C ILE A 1080 -6.01 -12.94 12.89
N SER A 1081 -7.21 -13.02 13.46
CA SER A 1081 -7.42 -13.23 14.91
C SER A 1081 -7.11 -14.65 15.39
N ARG A 1082 -7.04 -15.62 14.48
CA ARG A 1082 -6.65 -17.01 14.77
C ARG A 1082 -5.14 -17.23 14.69
N VAL A 1083 -4.38 -16.21 14.30
CA VAL A 1083 -2.93 -16.18 14.39
C VAL A 1083 -2.56 -16.22 15.87
N SER A 1084 -2.10 -17.37 16.35
CA SER A 1084 -1.70 -17.58 17.75
C SER A 1084 -0.21 -17.89 17.82
N ALA A 1085 0.46 -17.38 18.86
CA ALA A 1085 1.84 -17.73 19.18
C ALA A 1085 1.99 -19.20 19.62
N GLN A 1086 0.89 -19.92 19.86
CA GLN A 1086 0.92 -21.34 20.20
C GLN A 1086 0.85 -22.22 18.95
N PRO A 1087 1.97 -22.85 18.54
CA PRO A 1087 1.97 -23.82 17.47
C PRO A 1087 1.05 -25.00 17.81
N GLY A 1088 0.09 -25.28 16.93
CA GLY A 1088 -0.78 -26.44 17.04
C GLY A 1088 -0.17 -27.67 16.37
N ILE A 1089 -0.16 -28.81 17.06
CA ILE A 1089 0.11 -30.11 16.43
C ILE A 1089 -1.21 -30.61 15.84
N PHE A 1090 -1.32 -30.58 14.51
CA PHE A 1090 -2.45 -31.12 13.77
C PHE A 1090 -2.12 -32.49 13.18
N ASN A 1091 -3.13 -33.31 12.89
CA ASN A 1091 -2.98 -34.65 12.28
C ASN A 1091 -2.13 -35.66 13.07
N VAL A 1092 -2.26 -35.70 14.39
CA VAL A 1092 -1.64 -36.76 15.22
C VAL A 1092 -2.16 -38.12 14.78
N GLN A 1093 -1.30 -38.93 14.15
CA GLN A 1093 -1.59 -40.32 13.80
C GLN A 1093 -1.07 -41.26 14.89
N ILE A 1094 -1.94 -42.12 15.39
CA ILE A 1094 -1.56 -43.20 16.31
C ILE A 1094 -1.26 -44.44 15.46
N THR A 1095 -0.05 -44.99 15.59
CA THR A 1095 0.29 -46.29 15.00
C THR A 1095 0.28 -47.36 16.09
N ASP A 1096 0.00 -48.62 15.73
CA ASP A 1096 -0.11 -49.74 16.68
C ASP A 1096 1.25 -50.23 17.23
N THR A 1097 2.32 -49.44 17.07
CA THR A 1097 3.66 -49.81 17.56
C THR A 1097 3.82 -49.42 19.02
N LEU A 1098 4.22 -50.38 19.86
CA LEU A 1098 4.49 -50.16 21.27
C LEU A 1098 5.75 -49.28 21.41
N ILE A 1099 5.59 -48.07 21.93
CA ILE A 1099 6.69 -47.18 22.32
C ILE A 1099 6.86 -47.31 23.85
N SER A 1100 8.02 -47.80 24.29
CA SER A 1100 8.46 -47.83 25.69
C SER A 1100 9.75 -47.02 25.78
N PRO A 1101 9.71 -45.76 26.27
CA PRO A 1101 10.88 -44.86 26.27
C PRO A 1101 12.10 -45.41 27.03
N ASN A 1102 11.86 -46.22 28.06
CA ASN A 1102 12.91 -46.88 28.85
C ASN A 1102 13.31 -48.27 28.28
N SER A 1103 12.67 -48.71 27.19
CA SER A 1103 12.90 -49.99 26.51
C SER A 1103 12.66 -51.24 27.37
N ASP A 1104 11.81 -51.16 28.40
CA ASP A 1104 11.52 -52.30 29.28
C ASP A 1104 10.47 -53.28 28.71
N GLY A 1105 9.83 -52.89 27.59
CA GLY A 1105 8.84 -53.72 26.90
C GLY A 1105 7.47 -53.74 27.58
N THR A 1106 7.23 -52.86 28.56
CA THR A 1106 5.95 -52.66 29.20
C THR A 1106 5.27 -51.39 28.69
N LYS A 1107 4.00 -51.19 29.08
CA LYS A 1107 3.22 -50.02 28.65
C LYS A 1107 3.42 -48.90 29.68
N ASP A 1108 4.29 -47.96 29.34
CA ASP A 1108 4.60 -46.81 30.19
C ASP A 1108 3.56 -45.68 30.02
N SER A 1109 3.42 -44.86 31.06
CA SER A 1109 2.89 -43.51 30.89
C SER A 1109 4.07 -42.62 30.50
N MET A 1110 3.84 -41.66 29.59
CA MET A 1110 4.91 -40.81 29.09
C MET A 1110 4.47 -39.35 29.11
N HIS A 1111 5.39 -38.46 29.41
CA HIS A 1111 5.21 -37.03 29.21
C HIS A 1111 5.93 -36.62 27.91
N ILE A 1112 5.18 -36.04 26.99
CA ILE A 1112 5.68 -35.53 25.73
C ILE A 1112 5.67 -34.01 25.83
N GLU A 1113 6.84 -33.41 25.77
CA GLU A 1113 7.01 -31.97 25.74
C GLU A 1113 7.61 -31.62 24.36
N ALA A 1114 6.96 -30.73 23.63
CA ALA A 1114 7.42 -30.30 22.31
C ALA A 1114 7.60 -28.78 22.34
N ASP A 1115 8.83 -28.33 22.07
CA ASP A 1115 9.12 -26.94 21.80
C ASP A 1115 9.10 -26.75 20.28
N VAL A 1116 8.17 -25.94 19.79
CA VAL A 1116 7.96 -25.73 18.36
C VAL A 1116 8.26 -24.26 18.09
N THR A 1117 9.46 -24.01 17.57
CA THR A 1117 9.97 -22.65 17.38
C THR A 1117 9.65 -22.10 15.98
N ARG A 1118 9.49 -22.98 14.97
CA ARG A 1118 9.15 -22.64 13.57
C ARG A 1118 8.45 -23.81 12.86
N ASN A 1119 7.86 -23.55 11.69
CA ASN A 1119 7.36 -24.61 10.80
C ASN A 1119 8.47 -25.65 10.53
N ALA A 1120 8.20 -26.92 10.90
CA ALA A 1120 9.12 -28.07 10.77
C ALA A 1120 10.40 -28.08 11.62
N GLN A 1121 10.61 -27.10 12.52
CA GLN A 1121 11.65 -27.17 13.56
C GLN A 1121 11.01 -27.32 14.92
N TRP A 1122 11.21 -28.51 15.51
CA TRP A 1122 10.60 -28.90 16.76
C TRP A 1122 11.58 -29.76 17.54
N THR A 1123 11.70 -29.48 18.82
CA THR A 1123 12.44 -30.34 19.75
C THR A 1123 11.42 -31.09 20.58
N VAL A 1124 11.38 -32.41 20.42
CA VAL A 1124 10.54 -33.27 21.26
C VAL A 1124 11.38 -33.88 22.35
N THR A 1125 11.01 -33.58 23.59
CA THR A 1125 11.53 -34.27 24.76
C THR A 1125 10.52 -35.31 25.21
N LEU A 1126 10.93 -36.58 25.18
CA LEU A 1126 10.16 -37.69 25.74
C LEU A 1126 10.70 -37.98 27.14
N LYS A 1127 9.88 -37.75 28.16
CA LYS A 1127 10.20 -38.09 29.55
C LYS A 1127 9.34 -39.28 29.96
N ASP A 1128 10.00 -40.31 30.49
CA ASP A 1128 9.30 -41.35 31.24
C ASP A 1128 8.70 -40.72 32.51
N SER A 1129 7.45 -41.05 32.82
CA SER A 1129 6.67 -40.39 33.89
C SER A 1129 7.08 -40.79 35.30
#